data_AF-A0A4Z1KG39-F1
#
_entry.id   AF-A0A4Z1KG39-F1
#
_cell.length_a   1.000
_cell.length_b   1.000
_cell.length_c   1.000
_cell.angle_alpha   90.00
_cell.angle_beta   90.00
_cell.angle_gamma   90.00
#
_symmetry.space_group_name_H-M   'P 1'
#
loop_
_entity.id
_entity.type
_entity.pdbx_description
1 polymer ?
#
loop_
_entity_poly.entity_id
_entity_poly.type
_entity_poly.pdbx_seq_one_letter_code
_entity_poly.pdbx_strand_id
1 'polypeptide(L)'
;MGASDSKLVFKKGIFRLSEDKIIPADDPYWASFWELPESTEDIFSLFSPADIRRTRDTALENLETLILAITSRLFVLRHHPSFPHPEFAPERDALNCIRILTRILPYVYEAEKLQSWEETFFWGVRRKRTRKAALARDVIFDESQEELQKLEAAAQEFEEVKPLAEELIDTLIDLLFFADFTLPKPQNSKNKVSYAIWQSGVGCNTPVGTSKEFENNRTEILRLLLTLTSQSMYMSANLLPVQGVKAITYIATCPDKQVVLSVLCSLLNTTLKYNPAKWQVPYNVQVFKDPKQILVAYALQFLLAILLYPIPESGPAQTKKNYFRHFLGRLHRPQDFQFIVDGMTRILNQPMNTTSSYIPGNQSYAKCASEMIMLFWEITQCNKRFRSFLIDTDRSHDFVILIIFYSLEYRLDASKQGVVRMCIFILQTLSVEPNFGKNLNKRFEAQDTLPPSIRLQSFNGTYADFLIQSIYNIITTSQGKLTAIYPALLAVINNIAAYLENISAPTSSKLLQLFASMSSPGNHDLLQSLLESMNAIIEHQYPKNPNFVYAILRNKKKFEALRHFTLESGQEEIERRNRRKKERLAESGDVDSRRGSADSIRSPSISHPRGASALSNVPEEDTFAIGDDDDEDSDGEERPTPAASPPTDQPSKASSISSSIDDTVPTQLRGMSEKARGKMPAGMPTFSRHNSTTSLSSYAAFSSSGVFEPTPQWIETWLPELPLHTILTLIDQIDSLISNPNNPSDTPSNNILRTIQQAEIRGIETTAIRIHSFEWTPLSLGWYESLLWAFVFTSEMQVAKGTIGVWNGTAIKLFRVQEVAAHGPTFSSPRGAVDAVGSNIVSRLGSMNLRGVAQGGTTSTQSGSSGGGGGGIVRTGTGGSSRNESPLGGRSAII
;
A
#
# COMPACT_ATOMS: atom_id res chain seq x y z
N MET A 1 -36.01 -27.00 19.76
CA MET A 1 -34.93 -26.81 20.76
C MET A 1 -34.03 -25.71 20.23
N GLY A 2 -33.76 -24.70 21.05
CA GLY A 2 -33.48 -23.34 20.58
C GLY A 2 -32.03 -23.09 20.17
N ALA A 3 -31.81 -22.13 19.29
CA ALA A 3 -30.48 -21.68 18.82
C ALA A 3 -29.46 -21.38 19.94
N SER A 4 -29.92 -21.13 21.18
CA SER A 4 -29.04 -20.95 22.35
C SER A 4 -28.39 -22.26 22.82
N ASP A 5 -29.09 -23.39 22.72
CA ASP A 5 -28.57 -24.70 23.11
C ASP A 5 -27.48 -25.14 22.13
N SER A 6 -27.70 -24.97 20.82
CA SER A 6 -26.72 -25.29 19.77
C SER A 6 -25.40 -24.52 19.93
N LYS A 7 -25.48 -23.22 20.27
CA LYS A 7 -24.30 -22.38 20.53
C LYS A 7 -23.52 -22.85 21.76
N LEU A 8 -24.21 -23.28 22.81
CA LEU A 8 -23.58 -23.80 24.02
C LEU A 8 -22.90 -25.15 23.75
N VAL A 9 -23.53 -26.04 22.98
CA VAL A 9 -22.93 -27.32 22.55
C VAL A 9 -21.68 -27.06 21.71
N PHE A 10 -21.76 -26.14 20.74
CA PHE A 10 -20.60 -25.77 19.92
C PHE A 10 -19.45 -25.19 20.76
N LYS A 11 -19.75 -24.31 21.72
CA LYS A 11 -18.74 -23.76 22.63
C LYS A 11 -18.09 -24.82 23.52
N LYS A 12 -18.86 -25.77 24.04
CA LYS A 12 -18.30 -26.94 24.75
C LYS A 12 -17.41 -27.78 23.83
N GLY A 13 -17.83 -27.95 22.59
CA GLY A 13 -17.04 -28.61 21.56
C GLY A 13 -15.68 -27.93 21.34
N ILE A 14 -15.64 -26.60 21.29
CA ILE A 14 -14.39 -25.83 21.18
C ILE A 14 -13.44 -26.12 22.37
N PHE A 15 -13.93 -26.16 23.61
CA PHE A 15 -13.08 -26.46 24.77
C PHE A 15 -12.47 -27.86 24.71
N ARG A 16 -13.25 -28.84 24.24
CA ARG A 16 -12.80 -30.23 24.04
C ARG A 16 -11.54 -30.31 23.16
N LEU A 17 -11.38 -29.43 22.16
CA LEU A 17 -10.18 -29.39 21.31
C LEU A 17 -8.88 -29.24 22.10
N SER A 18 -8.91 -28.51 23.22
CA SER A 18 -7.72 -28.20 24.03
C SER A 18 -7.60 -29.05 25.30
N GLU A 19 -8.70 -29.67 25.74
CA GLU A 19 -8.77 -30.46 26.97
C GLU A 19 -8.42 -31.93 26.72
N ASP A 20 -8.91 -32.51 25.61
CA ASP A 20 -8.62 -33.88 25.23
C ASP A 20 -7.26 -33.96 24.52
N LYS A 21 -6.43 -34.95 24.86
CA LYS A 21 -5.10 -35.09 24.26
C LYS A 21 -5.14 -35.42 22.76
N ILE A 22 -5.95 -36.40 22.36
CA ILE A 22 -6.10 -36.83 20.96
C ILE A 22 -7.55 -37.25 20.75
N ILE A 23 -8.26 -36.57 19.86
CA ILE A 23 -9.62 -36.93 19.44
C ILE A 23 -9.52 -37.77 18.16
N PRO A 24 -10.15 -38.97 18.10
CA PRO A 24 -10.11 -39.81 16.90
C PRO A 24 -10.64 -39.10 15.65
N ALA A 25 -10.01 -39.31 14.49
CA ALA A 25 -10.37 -38.64 13.23
C ALA A 25 -11.75 -39.02 12.69
N ASP A 26 -12.27 -40.17 13.10
CA ASP A 26 -13.60 -40.71 12.77
C ASP A 26 -14.70 -40.34 13.78
N ASP A 27 -14.36 -39.59 14.84
CA ASP A 27 -15.32 -39.16 15.85
C ASP A 27 -16.38 -38.22 15.21
N PRO A 28 -17.70 -38.50 15.36
CA PRO A 28 -18.77 -37.64 14.83
C PRO A 28 -18.73 -36.21 15.39
N TYR A 29 -18.00 -35.99 16.48
CA TYR A 29 -17.65 -34.68 17.02
C TYR A 29 -17.21 -33.67 15.96
N TRP A 30 -16.41 -34.07 14.98
CA TRP A 30 -15.92 -33.13 13.95
C TRP A 30 -17.06 -32.51 13.15
N ALA A 31 -18.15 -33.25 12.95
CA ALA A 31 -19.33 -32.75 12.22
C ALA A 31 -19.99 -31.56 12.91
N SER A 32 -19.85 -31.46 14.23
CA SER A 32 -20.37 -30.33 14.99
C SER A 32 -19.82 -28.97 14.53
N PHE A 33 -18.61 -28.93 13.93
CA PHE A 33 -18.00 -27.69 13.44
C PHE A 33 -18.63 -27.12 12.17
N TRP A 34 -19.30 -27.94 11.36
CA TRP A 34 -20.04 -27.46 10.18
C TRP A 34 -21.56 -27.55 10.34
N GLU A 35 -22.07 -28.37 11.25
CA GLU A 35 -23.51 -28.55 11.47
C GLU A 35 -24.13 -27.56 12.48
N LEU A 36 -23.40 -27.22 13.56
CA LEU A 36 -23.94 -26.42 14.66
C LEU A 36 -23.94 -24.90 14.41
N PRO A 37 -22.91 -24.28 13.80
CA PRO A 37 -22.91 -22.83 13.61
C PRO A 37 -24.01 -22.39 12.64
N GLU A 38 -24.81 -21.39 13.04
CA GLU A 38 -25.88 -20.84 12.20
C GLU A 38 -25.40 -19.62 11.39
N SER A 39 -24.42 -18.89 11.92
CA SER A 39 -23.91 -17.66 11.31
C SER A 39 -22.38 -17.51 11.47
N THR A 40 -21.81 -16.61 10.68
CA THR A 40 -20.40 -16.21 10.81
C THR A 40 -20.10 -15.59 12.18
N GLU A 41 -21.05 -14.85 12.75
CA GLU A 41 -20.91 -14.25 14.08
C GLU A 41 -20.77 -15.31 15.17
N ASP A 42 -21.48 -16.44 15.05
CA ASP A 42 -21.39 -17.54 16.03
C ASP A 42 -19.97 -18.10 16.09
N ILE A 43 -19.31 -18.29 14.94
CA ILE A 43 -17.94 -18.80 14.90
C ILE A 43 -16.96 -17.79 15.50
N PHE A 44 -17.01 -16.53 15.07
CA PHE A 44 -16.04 -15.51 15.47
C PHE A 44 -16.21 -15.04 16.92
N SER A 45 -17.43 -15.14 17.47
CA SER A 45 -17.72 -14.80 18.87
C SER A 45 -17.48 -15.97 19.83
N LEU A 46 -17.80 -17.22 19.43
CA LEU A 46 -17.68 -18.39 20.31
C LEU A 46 -16.28 -19.01 20.27
N PHE A 47 -15.60 -19.01 19.12
CA PHE A 47 -14.23 -19.50 19.00
C PHE A 47 -13.25 -18.35 19.23
N SER A 48 -12.93 -18.09 20.51
CA SER A 48 -12.15 -16.93 20.90
C SER A 48 -10.67 -17.06 20.47
N PRO A 49 -9.94 -15.94 20.33
CA PRO A 49 -8.50 -15.98 20.01
C PRO A 49 -7.68 -16.79 21.03
N ALA A 50 -8.09 -16.76 22.30
CA ALA A 50 -7.43 -17.49 23.37
C ALA A 50 -7.64 -18.99 23.24
N ASP A 51 -8.83 -19.44 22.86
CA ASP A 51 -9.13 -20.85 22.66
C ASP A 51 -8.32 -21.41 21.47
N ILE A 52 -8.24 -20.66 20.37
CA ILE A 52 -7.47 -21.07 19.18
C ILE A 52 -5.98 -21.21 19.53
N ARG A 53 -5.40 -20.23 20.24
CA ARG A 53 -4.00 -20.29 20.68
C ARG A 53 -3.76 -21.44 21.64
N ARG A 54 -4.69 -21.68 22.58
CA ARG A 54 -4.60 -22.82 23.49
C ARG A 54 -4.56 -24.12 22.72
N THR A 55 -5.53 -24.38 21.84
CA THR A 55 -5.55 -25.59 21.00
C THR A 55 -4.27 -25.72 20.18
N ARG A 56 -3.83 -24.65 19.50
CA ARG A 56 -2.58 -24.63 18.71
C ARG A 56 -1.35 -25.01 19.56
N ASP A 57 -1.25 -24.46 20.75
CA ASP A 57 -0.04 -24.56 21.59
C ASP A 57 -0.02 -25.81 22.47
N THR A 58 -1.17 -26.37 22.84
CA THR A 58 -1.28 -27.52 23.75
C THR A 58 -1.78 -28.81 23.11
N ALA A 59 -2.45 -28.73 21.97
CA ALA A 59 -3.11 -29.87 21.30
C ALA A 59 -3.06 -29.71 19.77
N LEU A 60 -1.85 -29.65 19.20
CA LEU A 60 -1.64 -29.44 17.77
C LEU A 60 -2.25 -30.56 16.93
N GLU A 61 -2.24 -31.81 17.41
CA GLU A 61 -2.83 -32.96 16.69
C GLU A 61 -4.35 -32.81 16.49
N ASN A 62 -5.04 -32.21 17.47
CA ASN A 62 -6.46 -31.94 17.36
C ASN A 62 -6.73 -30.80 16.35
N LEU A 63 -5.85 -29.80 16.27
CA LEU A 63 -5.94 -28.73 15.27
C LEU A 63 -5.69 -29.27 13.86
N GLU A 64 -4.70 -30.15 13.68
CA GLU A 64 -4.46 -30.87 12.43
C GLU A 64 -5.70 -31.64 11.99
N THR A 65 -6.27 -32.43 12.89
CA THR A 65 -7.44 -33.25 12.62
C THR A 65 -8.65 -32.39 12.28
N LEU A 66 -8.84 -31.26 12.96
CA LEU A 66 -9.88 -30.27 12.63
C LEU A 66 -9.71 -29.73 11.21
N ILE A 67 -8.50 -29.30 10.85
CA ILE A 67 -8.22 -28.77 9.50
C ILE A 67 -8.46 -29.84 8.45
N LEU A 68 -8.01 -31.08 8.67
CA LEU A 68 -8.22 -32.20 7.76
C LEU A 68 -9.71 -32.57 7.63
N ALA A 69 -10.46 -32.63 8.72
CA ALA A 69 -11.88 -32.94 8.71
C ALA A 69 -12.68 -31.90 7.91
N ILE A 70 -12.39 -30.62 8.14
CA ILE A 70 -13.09 -29.51 7.50
C ILE A 70 -12.74 -29.39 6.01
N THR A 71 -11.45 -29.51 5.66
CA THR A 71 -11.03 -29.50 4.25
C THR A 71 -11.57 -30.72 3.50
N SER A 72 -11.52 -31.92 4.10
CA SER A 72 -12.11 -33.14 3.54
C SER A 72 -13.61 -32.98 3.28
N ARG A 73 -14.38 -32.46 4.25
CA ARG A 73 -15.81 -32.19 4.07
C ARG A 73 -16.07 -31.22 2.92
N LEU A 74 -15.29 -30.15 2.82
CA LEU A 74 -15.39 -29.18 1.74
C LEU A 74 -15.10 -29.81 0.37
N PHE A 75 -14.07 -30.65 0.27
CA PHE A 75 -13.72 -31.36 -0.97
C PHE A 75 -14.82 -32.35 -1.38
N VAL A 76 -15.40 -33.07 -0.42
CA VAL A 76 -16.52 -33.97 -0.66
C VAL A 76 -17.74 -33.20 -1.20
N LEU A 77 -18.10 -32.07 -0.57
CA LEU A 77 -19.23 -31.24 -1.01
C LEU A 77 -19.03 -30.70 -2.43
N ARG A 78 -17.83 -30.21 -2.77
CA ARG A 78 -17.50 -29.74 -4.13
C ARG A 78 -17.67 -30.82 -5.21
N HIS A 79 -17.49 -32.09 -4.86
CA HIS A 79 -17.65 -33.22 -5.79
C HIS A 79 -19.03 -33.91 -5.68
N HIS A 80 -19.86 -33.54 -4.70
CA HIS A 80 -21.12 -34.20 -4.45
C HIS A 80 -22.14 -33.93 -5.59
N PRO A 81 -22.78 -34.96 -6.17
CA PRO A 81 -23.64 -34.81 -7.35
C PRO A 81 -24.89 -33.96 -7.09
N SER A 82 -25.35 -33.86 -5.84
CA SER A 82 -26.51 -33.04 -5.47
C SER A 82 -26.14 -31.69 -4.84
N PHE A 83 -24.86 -31.36 -4.61
CA PHE A 83 -24.50 -30.07 -4.01
C PHE A 83 -24.86 -28.89 -4.94
N PRO A 84 -25.50 -27.81 -4.43
CA PRO A 84 -26.06 -27.67 -3.07
C PRO A 84 -27.47 -28.29 -2.94
N HIS A 85 -27.69 -29.14 -1.93
CA HIS A 85 -29.00 -29.70 -1.59
C HIS A 85 -29.27 -29.53 -0.09
N PRO A 86 -30.45 -29.01 0.35
CA PRO A 86 -30.70 -28.67 1.75
C PRO A 86 -30.44 -29.76 2.78
N GLU A 87 -30.74 -31.02 2.43
CA GLU A 87 -30.58 -32.18 3.33
C GLU A 87 -29.29 -32.98 3.09
N PHE A 88 -29.04 -33.42 1.85
CA PHE A 88 -27.92 -34.33 1.55
C PHE A 88 -26.55 -33.65 1.39
N ALA A 89 -26.51 -32.40 0.93
CA ALA A 89 -25.28 -31.66 0.71
C ALA A 89 -25.51 -30.16 0.97
N PRO A 90 -25.73 -29.77 2.23
CA PRO A 90 -26.15 -28.41 2.56
C PRO A 90 -25.06 -27.40 2.21
N GLU A 91 -25.45 -26.28 1.60
CA GLU A 91 -24.51 -25.18 1.34
C GLU A 91 -23.90 -24.60 2.62
N ARG A 92 -24.68 -24.62 3.72
CA ARG A 92 -24.25 -24.15 5.04
C ARG A 92 -23.03 -24.89 5.54
N ASP A 93 -22.94 -26.19 5.30
CA ASP A 93 -21.80 -27.00 5.72
C ASP A 93 -20.51 -26.51 5.04
N ALA A 94 -20.57 -26.25 3.73
CA ALA A 94 -19.44 -25.70 2.98
C ALA A 94 -19.05 -24.31 3.50
N LEU A 95 -20.04 -23.45 3.76
CA LEU A 95 -19.81 -22.10 4.31
C LEU A 95 -19.19 -22.15 5.71
N ASN A 96 -19.65 -23.04 6.59
CA ASN A 96 -19.07 -23.20 7.93
C ASN A 96 -17.65 -23.76 7.87
N CYS A 97 -17.37 -24.68 6.95
CA CYS A 97 -15.99 -25.12 6.68
C CYS A 97 -15.08 -23.93 6.31
N ILE A 98 -15.54 -23.09 5.39
CA ILE A 98 -14.84 -21.87 4.96
C ILE A 98 -14.62 -20.90 6.14
N ARG A 99 -15.65 -20.69 6.97
CA ARG A 99 -15.61 -19.76 8.11
C ARG A 99 -14.67 -20.22 9.22
N ILE A 100 -14.66 -21.52 9.54
CA ILE A 100 -13.72 -22.07 10.54
C ILE A 100 -12.29 -21.94 10.05
N LEU A 101 -12.00 -22.30 8.79
CA LEU A 101 -10.66 -22.10 8.20
C LEU A 101 -10.25 -20.63 8.24
N THR A 102 -11.16 -19.72 7.86
CA THR A 102 -10.93 -18.27 7.93
C THR A 102 -10.59 -17.82 9.35
N ARG A 103 -11.23 -18.43 10.36
CA ARG A 103 -11.02 -18.07 11.77
C ARG A 103 -9.69 -18.55 12.33
N ILE A 104 -9.25 -19.76 11.98
CA ILE A 104 -8.09 -20.41 12.62
C ILE A 104 -6.75 -20.11 11.93
N LEU A 105 -6.71 -19.99 10.60
CA LEU A 105 -5.45 -19.86 9.85
C LEU A 105 -4.59 -18.64 10.23
N PRO A 106 -5.14 -17.45 10.52
CA PRO A 106 -4.34 -16.32 11.00
C PRO A 106 -3.53 -16.63 12.26
N TYR A 107 -4.06 -17.44 13.17
CA TYR A 107 -3.39 -17.84 14.42
C TYR A 107 -2.38 -18.96 14.21
N VAL A 108 -2.44 -19.66 13.09
CA VAL A 108 -1.39 -20.58 12.67
C VAL A 108 -0.21 -19.74 12.17
N TYR A 109 -0.45 -18.82 11.23
CA TYR A 109 0.60 -18.00 10.60
C TYR A 109 1.32 -17.05 11.57
N GLU A 110 0.67 -16.62 12.65
CA GLU A 110 1.35 -15.77 13.65
C GLU A 110 2.45 -16.52 14.44
N ALA A 111 2.42 -17.86 14.46
CA ALA A 111 3.32 -18.68 15.28
C ALA A 111 4.54 -19.14 14.49
N GLU A 112 5.67 -18.41 14.62
CA GLU A 112 6.92 -18.71 13.91
C GLU A 112 7.41 -20.16 14.09
N LYS A 113 7.24 -20.72 15.29
CA LYS A 113 7.63 -22.11 15.60
C LYS A 113 6.93 -23.15 14.72
N LEU A 114 5.80 -22.82 14.10
CA LEU A 114 5.04 -23.71 13.24
C LEU A 114 5.42 -23.62 11.76
N GLN A 115 6.36 -22.75 11.36
CA GLN A 115 6.67 -22.55 9.94
C GLN A 115 7.10 -23.83 9.21
N SER A 116 7.92 -24.68 9.84
CA SER A 116 8.33 -25.98 9.27
C SER A 116 7.18 -27.00 9.23
N TRP A 117 6.30 -26.94 10.23
CA TRP A 117 5.09 -27.74 10.27
C TRP A 117 4.11 -27.31 9.18
N GLU A 118 3.87 -26.02 9.00
CA GLU A 118 3.00 -25.47 7.95
C GLU A 118 3.46 -25.93 6.57
N GLU A 119 4.77 -25.85 6.34
CA GLU A 119 5.40 -26.30 5.10
C GLU A 119 5.13 -27.79 4.84
N THR A 120 5.31 -28.64 5.83
CA THR A 120 5.12 -30.09 5.69
C THR A 120 3.64 -30.46 5.59
N PHE A 121 2.79 -29.85 6.40
CA PHE A 121 1.37 -30.19 6.53
C PHE A 121 0.54 -29.66 5.35
N PHE A 122 0.74 -28.41 4.94
CA PHE A 122 -0.05 -27.79 3.87
C PHE A 122 0.55 -28.00 2.47
N TRP A 123 1.88 -27.95 2.36
CA TRP A 123 2.61 -27.95 1.09
C TRP A 123 3.39 -29.24 0.82
N GLY A 124 3.45 -30.14 1.80
CA GLY A 124 4.09 -31.45 1.64
C GLY A 124 3.36 -32.37 0.67
N VAL A 125 4.11 -33.33 0.13
CA VAL A 125 3.59 -34.38 -0.77
C VAL A 125 2.56 -35.22 -0.04
N ARG A 126 1.35 -35.33 -0.61
CA ARG A 126 0.27 -36.16 -0.06
C ARG A 126 0.11 -37.43 -0.88
N ARG A 127 -0.19 -38.53 -0.21
CA ARG A 127 -0.45 -39.83 -0.83
C ARG A 127 -1.81 -40.32 -0.41
N LYS A 128 -2.63 -40.71 -1.38
CA LYS A 128 -3.92 -41.34 -1.16
C LYS A 128 -3.86 -42.77 -1.66
N ARG A 129 -4.53 -43.70 -1.00
CA ARG A 129 -4.65 -45.07 -1.52
C ARG A 129 -5.45 -45.03 -2.82
N THR A 130 -5.01 -45.77 -3.83
CA THR A 130 -5.72 -45.83 -5.10
C THR A 130 -7.13 -46.39 -4.90
N ARG A 131 -8.06 -46.08 -5.81
CA ARG A 131 -9.42 -46.66 -5.76
C ARG A 131 -9.40 -48.20 -5.78
N LYS A 132 -8.43 -48.79 -6.48
CA LYS A 132 -8.19 -50.24 -6.49
C LYS A 132 -7.73 -50.73 -5.12
N ALA A 133 -6.79 -50.05 -4.48
CA ALA A 133 -6.31 -50.36 -3.13
C ALA A 133 -7.41 -50.25 -2.05
N ALA A 134 -8.30 -49.26 -2.19
CA ALA A 134 -9.44 -49.08 -1.28
C ALA A 134 -10.48 -50.20 -1.44
N LEU A 135 -10.85 -50.53 -2.69
CA LEU A 135 -11.82 -51.60 -2.98
C LEU A 135 -11.28 -52.99 -2.63
N ALA A 136 -9.98 -53.25 -2.84
CA ALA A 136 -9.33 -54.52 -2.51
C ALA A 136 -9.40 -54.88 -1.02
N ARG A 137 -9.50 -53.88 -0.13
CA ARG A 137 -9.62 -54.09 1.31
C ARG A 137 -11.04 -54.46 1.76
N ASP A 138 -12.05 -54.06 1.00
CA ASP A 138 -13.46 -54.32 1.30
C ASP A 138 -13.96 -55.66 0.71
N VAL A 139 -13.14 -56.34 -0.08
CA VAL A 139 -13.43 -57.70 -0.59
C VAL A 139 -13.02 -58.72 0.47
N ILE A 140 -14.02 -59.25 1.19
CA ILE A 140 -13.86 -60.31 2.20
C ILE A 140 -14.59 -61.56 1.70
N PHE A 141 -14.10 -62.22 0.64
CA PHE A 141 -14.61 -63.54 0.25
C PHE A 141 -13.51 -64.46 -0.28
N ASP A 142 -13.79 -65.76 -0.17
CA ASP A 142 -12.97 -66.97 -0.31
C ASP A 142 -12.19 -67.05 -1.65
N GLU A 143 -11.05 -66.36 -1.73
CA GLU A 143 -10.19 -66.29 -2.92
C GLU A 143 -8.89 -67.10 -2.75
N SER A 144 -8.32 -67.51 -3.87
CA SER A 144 -7.10 -68.34 -3.92
C SER A 144 -5.87 -67.61 -3.36
N GLN A 145 -4.86 -68.34 -2.86
CA GLN A 145 -3.63 -67.74 -2.30
C GLN A 145 -2.90 -66.78 -3.25
N GLU A 146 -3.00 -66.98 -4.57
CA GLU A 146 -2.42 -66.08 -5.58
C GLU A 146 -3.22 -64.79 -5.78
N GLU A 147 -4.53 -64.80 -5.59
CA GLU A 147 -5.39 -63.62 -5.67
C GLU A 147 -5.26 -62.76 -4.41
N LEU A 148 -5.16 -63.38 -3.24
CA LEU A 148 -4.85 -62.70 -1.98
C LEU A 148 -3.52 -61.93 -2.05
N GLN A 149 -2.47 -62.52 -2.61
CA GLN A 149 -1.18 -61.83 -2.78
C GLN A 149 -1.27 -60.64 -3.77
N LYS A 150 -2.06 -60.77 -4.84
CA LYS A 150 -2.31 -59.67 -5.78
C LYS A 150 -3.16 -58.57 -5.17
N LEU A 151 -4.16 -58.91 -4.35
CA LEU A 151 -4.98 -57.95 -3.61
C LEU A 151 -4.17 -57.24 -2.52
N GLU A 152 -3.28 -57.93 -1.81
CA GLU A 152 -2.35 -57.32 -0.84
C GLU A 152 -1.36 -56.37 -1.51
N ALA A 153 -0.80 -56.75 -2.67
CA ALA A 153 0.05 -55.87 -3.47
C ALA A 153 -0.72 -54.65 -4.00
N ALA A 154 -1.95 -54.84 -4.47
CA ALA A 154 -2.82 -53.75 -4.92
C ALA A 154 -3.30 -52.86 -3.76
N ALA A 155 -3.50 -53.40 -2.56
CA ALA A 155 -3.89 -52.68 -1.34
C ALA A 155 -2.81 -51.71 -0.82
N GLN A 156 -1.57 -51.87 -1.28
CA GLN A 156 -0.43 -51.00 -0.97
C GLN A 156 -0.15 -49.95 -2.06
N GLU A 157 -0.95 -49.87 -3.13
CA GLU A 157 -0.79 -48.82 -4.15
C GLU A 157 -1.30 -47.45 -3.62
N PHE A 158 -0.39 -46.47 -3.63
CA PHE A 158 -0.70 -45.07 -3.32
C PHE A 158 -0.54 -44.21 -4.58
N GLU A 159 -1.52 -43.35 -4.85
CA GLU A 159 -1.42 -42.25 -5.80
C GLU A 159 -0.92 -41.00 -5.09
N GLU A 160 0.02 -40.29 -5.72
CA GLU A 160 0.42 -38.96 -5.28
C GLU A 160 -0.72 -37.97 -5.59
N VAL A 161 -1.13 -37.23 -4.58
CA VAL A 161 -2.20 -36.24 -4.66
C VAL A 161 -1.62 -34.87 -4.33
N LYS A 162 -2.27 -33.83 -4.86
CA LYS A 162 -1.89 -32.44 -4.58
C LYS A 162 -1.74 -32.18 -3.07
N PRO A 163 -0.77 -31.34 -2.68
CA PRO A 163 -0.70 -30.79 -1.34
C PRO A 163 -2.03 -30.18 -0.89
N LEU A 164 -2.25 -30.18 0.43
CA LEU A 164 -3.54 -29.80 1.01
C LEU A 164 -3.92 -28.36 0.64
N ALA A 165 -2.96 -27.45 0.66
CA ALA A 165 -3.19 -26.05 0.30
C ALA A 165 -3.53 -25.88 -1.20
N GLU A 166 -2.90 -26.65 -2.09
CA GLU A 166 -3.19 -26.59 -3.53
C GLU A 166 -4.61 -27.06 -3.82
N GLU A 167 -5.01 -28.22 -3.27
CA GLU A 167 -6.37 -28.75 -3.41
C GLU A 167 -7.42 -27.82 -2.79
N LEU A 168 -7.09 -27.18 -1.66
CA LEU A 168 -7.95 -26.17 -1.03
C LEU A 168 -8.12 -24.92 -1.90
N ILE A 169 -7.04 -24.37 -2.43
CA ILE A 169 -7.09 -23.20 -3.32
C ILE A 169 -7.90 -23.53 -4.57
N ASP A 170 -7.63 -24.66 -5.23
CA ASP A 170 -8.37 -25.11 -6.41
C ASP A 170 -9.87 -25.24 -6.11
N THR A 171 -10.21 -25.87 -4.98
CA THR A 171 -11.61 -26.03 -4.54
C THR A 171 -12.28 -24.68 -4.33
N LEU A 172 -11.61 -23.72 -3.70
CA LEU A 172 -12.18 -22.38 -3.48
C LEU A 172 -12.36 -21.60 -4.79
N ILE A 173 -11.40 -21.70 -5.72
CA ILE A 173 -11.51 -21.10 -7.04
C ILE A 173 -12.65 -21.74 -7.85
N ASP A 174 -12.84 -23.06 -7.77
CA ASP A 174 -13.99 -23.74 -8.37
C ASP A 174 -15.31 -23.27 -7.76
N LEU A 175 -15.37 -23.15 -6.44
CA LEU A 175 -16.56 -22.72 -5.71
C LEU A 175 -16.98 -21.28 -6.04
N LEU A 176 -16.05 -20.41 -6.45
CA LEU A 176 -16.34 -19.07 -6.98
C LEU A 176 -17.13 -19.08 -8.31
N PHE A 177 -17.13 -20.20 -9.01
CA PHE A 177 -17.73 -20.38 -10.34
C PHE A 177 -18.65 -21.61 -10.38
N PHE A 178 -19.31 -21.91 -9.26
CA PHE A 178 -20.08 -23.12 -9.07
C PHE A 178 -21.58 -22.88 -9.23
N ALA A 179 -22.21 -23.71 -10.07
CA ALA A 179 -23.64 -23.65 -10.37
C ALA A 179 -24.50 -23.92 -9.12
N ASP A 180 -25.57 -23.14 -8.99
CA ASP A 180 -26.52 -23.09 -7.87
C ASP A 180 -25.92 -22.69 -6.50
N PHE A 181 -24.62 -22.43 -6.41
CA PHE A 181 -23.95 -21.98 -5.18
C PHE A 181 -23.42 -20.54 -5.28
N THR A 182 -22.73 -20.21 -6.37
CA THR A 182 -22.24 -18.85 -6.65
C THR A 182 -22.61 -18.36 -8.04
N LEU A 183 -23.16 -19.22 -8.89
CA LEU A 183 -23.67 -18.90 -10.22
C LEU A 183 -25.03 -19.59 -10.44
N PRO A 184 -25.90 -19.06 -11.32
CA PRO A 184 -27.12 -19.75 -11.71
C PRO A 184 -26.80 -20.99 -12.55
N LYS A 185 -27.67 -22.01 -12.48
CA LYS A 185 -27.52 -23.22 -13.29
C LYS A 185 -27.53 -22.93 -14.80
N PRO A 186 -26.48 -23.31 -15.54
CA PRO A 186 -26.51 -23.25 -17.01
C PRO A 186 -27.52 -24.26 -17.57
N GLN A 187 -28.33 -23.84 -18.54
CA GLN A 187 -29.44 -24.65 -19.08
C GLN A 187 -28.99 -25.99 -19.74
N ASN A 188 -27.74 -26.10 -20.21
CA ASN A 188 -27.25 -27.23 -21.03
C ASN A 188 -25.89 -27.82 -20.60
N SER A 189 -25.45 -27.66 -19.35
CA SER A 189 -24.15 -28.21 -18.88
C SER A 189 -24.33 -29.25 -17.78
N LYS A 190 -23.67 -30.40 -17.95
CA LYS A 190 -23.49 -31.40 -16.88
C LYS A 190 -22.37 -31.00 -15.90
N ASN A 191 -21.47 -30.12 -16.33
CA ASN A 191 -20.41 -29.62 -15.46
C ASN A 191 -20.97 -28.56 -14.50
N LYS A 192 -20.69 -28.74 -13.21
CA LYS A 192 -21.12 -27.82 -12.15
C LYS A 192 -20.23 -26.59 -12.03
N VAL A 193 -18.98 -26.66 -12.45
CA VAL A 193 -18.07 -25.52 -12.47
C VAL A 193 -18.10 -24.90 -13.87
N SER A 194 -18.43 -23.62 -13.94
CA SER A 194 -18.46 -22.85 -15.17
C SER A 194 -17.81 -21.50 -14.93
N TYR A 195 -16.62 -21.29 -15.48
CA TYR A 195 -15.83 -20.06 -15.35
C TYR A 195 -16.43 -18.88 -16.15
N ALA A 196 -17.70 -18.56 -15.89
CA ALA A 196 -18.42 -17.43 -16.47
C ALA A 196 -18.18 -16.15 -15.66
N ILE A 197 -17.90 -15.05 -16.36
CA ILE A 197 -17.55 -13.76 -15.73
C ILE A 197 -18.78 -13.17 -15.04
N TRP A 198 -18.65 -12.79 -13.76
CA TRP A 198 -19.80 -12.41 -12.92
C TRP A 198 -20.53 -11.14 -13.40
N GLN A 199 -19.78 -10.13 -13.84
CA GLN A 199 -20.32 -8.84 -14.24
C GLN A 199 -19.79 -8.42 -15.61
N SER A 200 -20.61 -7.71 -16.37
CA SER A 200 -20.16 -7.12 -17.63
C SER A 200 -19.14 -6.01 -17.43
N GLY A 201 -18.25 -5.84 -18.41
CA GLY A 201 -17.07 -4.99 -18.39
C GLY A 201 -15.99 -5.61 -19.28
N VAL A 202 -14.75 -5.61 -18.78
CA VAL A 202 -13.62 -6.23 -19.48
C VAL A 202 -13.87 -7.71 -19.72
N GLY A 203 -13.69 -8.16 -20.96
CA GLY A 203 -13.81 -9.57 -21.34
C GLY A 203 -15.23 -10.15 -21.35
N CYS A 204 -16.26 -9.38 -20.98
CA CYS A 204 -17.64 -9.87 -20.91
C CYS A 204 -18.66 -8.75 -21.11
N ASN A 205 -19.54 -8.87 -22.11
CA ASN A 205 -20.58 -7.85 -22.34
C ASN A 205 -21.92 -8.21 -21.68
N THR A 206 -22.17 -9.49 -21.44
CA THR A 206 -23.44 -10.00 -20.90
C THR A 206 -23.20 -10.55 -19.50
N PRO A 207 -23.72 -9.92 -18.44
CA PRO A 207 -23.52 -10.41 -17.08
C PRO A 207 -24.26 -11.73 -16.85
N VAL A 208 -23.75 -12.52 -15.93
CA VAL A 208 -24.47 -13.69 -15.40
C VAL A 208 -25.52 -13.20 -14.39
N GLY A 209 -26.70 -13.82 -14.37
CA GLY A 209 -27.70 -13.55 -13.34
C GLY A 209 -27.12 -13.76 -11.94
N THR A 210 -27.32 -12.83 -11.01
CA THR A 210 -26.76 -12.92 -9.65
C THR A 210 -27.84 -12.65 -8.61
N SER A 211 -27.86 -13.46 -7.55
CA SER A 211 -28.70 -13.23 -6.37
C SER A 211 -27.86 -12.68 -5.21
N LYS A 212 -28.53 -12.26 -4.13
CA LYS A 212 -27.86 -11.80 -2.91
C LYS A 212 -27.10 -12.93 -2.22
N GLU A 213 -27.66 -14.14 -2.25
CA GLU A 213 -27.06 -15.36 -1.70
C GLU A 213 -25.76 -15.68 -2.44
N PHE A 214 -25.75 -15.63 -3.77
CA PHE A 214 -24.53 -15.84 -4.55
C PHE A 214 -23.44 -14.80 -4.25
N GLU A 215 -23.81 -13.52 -4.09
CA GLU A 215 -22.87 -12.47 -3.70
C GLU A 215 -22.29 -12.70 -2.29
N ASN A 216 -23.11 -13.16 -1.33
CA ASN A 216 -22.67 -13.51 0.02
C ASN A 216 -21.73 -14.73 0.02
N ASN A 217 -22.05 -15.77 -0.75
CA ASN A 217 -21.23 -16.98 -0.87
C ASN A 217 -19.86 -16.65 -1.48
N ARG A 218 -19.83 -15.84 -2.55
CA ARG A 218 -18.58 -15.31 -3.13
C ARG A 218 -17.77 -14.52 -2.10
N THR A 219 -18.43 -13.73 -1.26
CA THR A 219 -17.78 -12.93 -0.21
C THR A 219 -17.06 -13.82 0.82
N GLU A 220 -17.70 -14.88 1.31
CA GLU A 220 -17.09 -15.84 2.24
C GLU A 220 -15.89 -16.57 1.62
N ILE A 221 -16.01 -16.98 0.36
CA ILE A 221 -14.91 -17.64 -0.37
C ILE A 221 -13.73 -16.69 -0.58
N LEU A 222 -13.98 -15.46 -1.03
CA LEU A 222 -12.93 -14.44 -1.22
C LEU A 222 -12.25 -14.09 0.10
N ARG A 223 -12.99 -14.07 1.21
CA ARG A 223 -12.42 -13.85 2.54
C ARG A 223 -11.43 -14.95 2.94
N LEU A 224 -11.77 -16.22 2.69
CA LEU A 224 -10.83 -17.32 2.95
C LEU A 224 -9.65 -17.29 1.99
N LEU A 225 -9.85 -17.02 0.71
CA LEU A 225 -8.76 -16.85 -0.25
C LEU A 225 -7.80 -15.74 0.17
N LEU A 226 -8.32 -14.59 0.61
CA LEU A 226 -7.50 -13.50 1.15
C LEU A 226 -6.83 -13.88 2.49
N THR A 227 -7.46 -14.73 3.29
CA THR A 227 -6.86 -15.28 4.52
C THR A 227 -5.69 -16.20 4.18
N LEU A 228 -5.81 -17.06 3.16
CA LEU A 228 -4.71 -17.93 2.70
C LEU A 228 -3.50 -17.12 2.19
N THR A 229 -3.73 -15.96 1.59
CA THR A 229 -2.64 -15.06 1.13
C THR A 229 -2.08 -14.17 2.25
N SER A 230 -2.74 -14.10 3.41
CA SER A 230 -2.37 -13.20 4.52
C SER A 230 -1.14 -13.62 5.32
N GLN A 231 -0.50 -14.74 4.98
CA GLN A 231 0.82 -15.10 5.53
C GLN A 231 1.84 -13.95 5.38
N SER A 232 1.66 -13.12 4.35
CA SER A 232 2.39 -11.88 4.12
C SER A 232 2.45 -10.96 5.35
N MET A 233 1.35 -10.84 6.12
CA MET A 233 1.27 -9.97 7.30
C MET A 233 2.20 -10.40 8.44
N TYR A 234 2.63 -11.67 8.45
CA TYR A 234 3.41 -12.28 9.53
C TYR A 234 4.91 -12.40 9.21
N MET A 235 5.31 -11.82 8.07
CA MET A 235 6.70 -11.65 7.65
C MET A 235 7.11 -10.17 7.77
N SER A 236 8.41 -9.89 7.89
CA SER A 236 8.90 -8.51 7.85
C SER A 236 8.92 -7.97 6.42
N ALA A 237 8.79 -6.64 6.25
CA ALA A 237 8.75 -5.99 4.94
C ALA A 237 9.99 -6.27 4.06
N ASN A 238 11.16 -6.50 4.66
CA ASN A 238 12.39 -6.80 3.92
C ASN A 238 12.46 -8.26 3.44
N LEU A 239 11.81 -9.18 4.17
CA LEU A 239 11.83 -10.60 3.88
C LEU A 239 10.77 -10.99 2.85
N LEU A 240 9.60 -10.34 2.90
CA LEU A 240 8.43 -10.70 2.12
C LEU A 240 8.69 -10.76 0.60
N PRO A 241 9.30 -9.75 -0.07
CA PRO A 241 9.55 -9.81 -1.51
C PRO A 241 10.55 -10.90 -1.94
N VAL A 242 11.41 -11.34 -1.01
CA VAL A 242 12.47 -12.31 -1.28
C VAL A 242 11.99 -13.74 -1.04
N GLN A 243 11.27 -13.97 0.06
CA GLN A 243 10.75 -15.30 0.40
C GLN A 243 9.43 -15.60 -0.31
N GLY A 244 8.57 -14.59 -0.43
CA GLY A 244 7.21 -14.68 -0.93
C GLY A 244 6.29 -15.58 -0.10
N VAL A 245 5.09 -15.78 -0.63
CA VAL A 245 4.02 -16.56 -0.02
C VAL A 245 3.57 -17.64 -0.99
N LYS A 246 3.66 -18.91 -0.58
CA LYS A 246 3.36 -20.06 -1.44
C LYS A 246 1.94 -20.07 -2.00
N ALA A 247 0.96 -19.68 -1.18
CA ALA A 247 -0.43 -19.54 -1.61
C ALA A 247 -0.56 -18.56 -2.78
N ILE A 248 0.10 -17.40 -2.70
CA ILE A 248 0.06 -16.40 -3.78
C ILE A 248 0.86 -16.89 -4.98
N THR A 249 2.03 -17.51 -4.79
CA THR A 249 2.81 -18.12 -5.87
C THR A 249 1.98 -19.14 -6.65
N TYR A 250 1.30 -20.06 -5.98
CA TYR A 250 0.48 -21.09 -6.62
C TYR A 250 -0.65 -20.47 -7.45
N ILE A 251 -1.40 -19.51 -6.87
CA ILE A 251 -2.47 -18.79 -7.57
C ILE A 251 -1.91 -18.03 -8.77
N ALA A 252 -0.89 -17.19 -8.57
CA ALA A 252 -0.36 -16.29 -9.58
C ALA A 252 0.33 -17.03 -10.75
N THR A 253 0.83 -18.24 -10.51
CA THR A 253 1.55 -19.06 -11.51
C THR A 253 0.66 -20.13 -12.16
N CYS A 254 -0.66 -20.08 -11.94
CA CYS A 254 -1.61 -20.98 -12.58
C CYS A 254 -1.55 -20.86 -14.12
N PRO A 255 -1.23 -21.96 -14.84
CA PRO A 255 -1.10 -21.93 -16.30
C PRO A 255 -2.45 -21.95 -17.03
N ASP A 256 -3.55 -22.29 -16.35
CA ASP A 256 -4.87 -22.35 -16.97
C ASP A 256 -5.40 -20.93 -17.28
N LYS A 257 -5.31 -20.59 -18.56
CA LYS A 257 -5.77 -19.30 -19.09
C LYS A 257 -7.25 -19.02 -18.80
N GLN A 258 -8.13 -20.03 -18.85
CA GLN A 258 -9.56 -19.82 -18.64
C GLN A 258 -9.82 -19.43 -17.18
N VAL A 259 -9.23 -20.16 -16.24
CA VAL A 259 -9.34 -19.88 -14.81
C VAL A 259 -8.83 -18.47 -14.50
N VAL A 260 -7.60 -18.15 -14.94
CA VAL A 260 -6.97 -16.86 -14.65
C VAL A 260 -7.78 -15.70 -15.22
N LEU A 261 -8.22 -15.78 -16.48
CA LEU A 261 -9.00 -14.70 -17.09
C LEU A 261 -10.37 -14.54 -16.44
N SER A 262 -11.06 -15.63 -16.11
CA SER A 262 -12.38 -15.55 -15.50
C SER A 262 -12.32 -14.99 -14.08
N VAL A 263 -11.33 -15.37 -13.27
CA VAL A 263 -11.08 -14.75 -11.96
C VAL A 263 -10.73 -13.26 -12.14
N LEU A 264 -9.74 -12.94 -12.98
CA LEU A 264 -9.29 -11.56 -13.22
C LEU A 264 -10.43 -10.64 -13.63
N CYS A 265 -11.18 -11.00 -14.68
CA CYS A 265 -12.28 -10.19 -15.20
C CYS A 265 -13.43 -10.09 -14.20
N SER A 266 -13.73 -11.16 -13.45
CA SER A 266 -14.81 -11.13 -12.46
C SER A 266 -14.51 -10.18 -11.31
N LEU A 267 -13.28 -10.21 -10.78
CA LEU A 267 -12.85 -9.30 -9.71
C LEU A 267 -12.77 -7.84 -10.20
N LEU A 268 -12.17 -7.63 -11.38
CA LEU A 268 -12.00 -6.32 -11.99
C LEU A 268 -13.35 -5.66 -12.32
N ASN A 269 -14.25 -6.38 -12.98
CA ASN A 269 -15.57 -5.85 -13.37
C ASN A 269 -16.46 -5.60 -12.15
N THR A 270 -16.44 -6.50 -11.16
CA THR A 270 -17.21 -6.30 -9.91
C THR A 270 -16.78 -5.02 -9.19
N THR A 271 -15.48 -4.75 -9.18
CA THR A 271 -14.90 -3.56 -8.55
C THR A 271 -15.24 -2.28 -9.32
N LEU A 272 -14.96 -2.24 -10.62
CA LEU A 272 -15.09 -1.03 -11.44
C LEU A 272 -16.52 -0.68 -11.79
N LYS A 273 -17.43 -1.66 -11.80
CA LYS A 273 -18.85 -1.43 -12.07
C LYS A 273 -19.61 -0.92 -10.85
N TYR A 274 -19.03 -1.05 -9.64
CA TYR A 274 -19.64 -0.55 -8.42
C TYR A 274 -20.00 0.94 -8.55
N ASN A 275 -21.17 1.32 -8.03
CA ASN A 275 -21.61 2.70 -8.02
C ASN A 275 -22.18 3.02 -6.62
N PRO A 276 -21.40 3.71 -5.76
CA PRO A 276 -21.83 4.00 -4.40
C PRO A 276 -22.95 5.04 -4.34
N ALA A 277 -23.13 5.87 -5.39
CA ALA A 277 -24.16 6.91 -5.44
C ALA A 277 -25.58 6.37 -5.65
N LYS A 278 -25.72 5.17 -6.25
CA LYS A 278 -27.06 4.56 -6.50
C LYS A 278 -27.79 4.12 -5.23
N TRP A 279 -27.10 4.02 -4.09
CA TRP A 279 -27.63 3.41 -2.87
C TRP A 279 -27.68 4.37 -1.66
N GLN A 280 -27.49 5.68 -1.88
CA GLN A 280 -27.60 6.67 -0.82
C GLN A 280 -29.08 7.01 -0.58
N VAL A 281 -29.69 6.39 0.43
CA VAL A 281 -30.96 6.90 1.00
C VAL A 281 -30.59 7.97 2.04
N PRO A 282 -31.06 9.22 1.93
CA PRO A 282 -30.53 10.34 2.72
C PRO A 282 -30.77 10.30 4.24
N TYR A 283 -31.55 9.35 4.77
CA TYR A 283 -31.94 9.33 6.18
C TYR A 283 -32.08 7.89 6.71
N ASN A 284 -30.98 7.30 7.19
CA ASN A 284 -30.88 6.26 8.24
C ASN A 284 -29.61 5.40 8.04
N VAL A 285 -28.44 5.91 8.45
CA VAL A 285 -27.14 5.24 8.25
C VAL A 285 -26.45 4.94 9.59
N GLN A 286 -27.12 4.16 10.44
CA GLN A 286 -26.42 3.51 11.56
C GLN A 286 -26.67 2.00 11.68
N VAL A 287 -27.64 1.41 10.96
CA VAL A 287 -28.11 0.07 11.35
C VAL A 287 -27.98 -1.03 10.28
N PHE A 288 -27.87 -0.72 8.99
CA PHE A 288 -27.72 -1.77 7.96
C PHE A 288 -26.72 -1.42 6.87
N LYS A 289 -25.83 -2.38 6.59
CA LYS A 289 -24.75 -2.26 5.60
C LYS A 289 -25.15 -2.83 4.26
N ASP A 290 -24.61 -2.21 3.21
CA ASP A 290 -24.68 -2.74 1.85
C ASP A 290 -23.74 -3.96 1.71
N PRO A 291 -24.26 -5.20 1.60
CA PRO A 291 -23.44 -6.40 1.42
C PRO A 291 -22.62 -6.35 0.13
N LYS A 292 -23.08 -5.60 -0.87
CA LYS A 292 -22.38 -5.42 -2.14
C LYS A 292 -21.07 -4.66 -1.96
N GLN A 293 -21.03 -3.68 -1.06
CA GLN A 293 -19.81 -2.95 -0.72
C GLN A 293 -18.73 -3.89 -0.15
N ILE A 294 -19.14 -4.86 0.66
CA ILE A 294 -18.23 -5.86 1.26
C ILE A 294 -17.65 -6.76 0.18
N LEU A 295 -18.49 -7.28 -0.72
CA LEU A 295 -18.04 -8.07 -1.86
C LEU A 295 -17.02 -7.31 -2.72
N VAL A 296 -17.30 -6.03 -3.03
CA VAL A 296 -16.41 -5.16 -3.80
C VAL A 296 -15.08 -4.95 -3.09
N ALA A 297 -15.08 -4.77 -1.77
CA ALA A 297 -13.85 -4.63 -0.99
C ALA A 297 -12.97 -5.89 -1.06
N TYR A 298 -13.52 -7.07 -0.79
CA TYR A 298 -12.74 -8.31 -0.89
C TYR A 298 -12.31 -8.62 -2.32
N ALA A 299 -13.15 -8.30 -3.32
CA ALA A 299 -12.78 -8.50 -4.73
C ALA A 299 -11.58 -7.63 -5.12
N LEU A 300 -11.57 -6.35 -4.74
CA LEU A 300 -10.46 -5.44 -4.98
C LEU A 300 -9.20 -5.84 -4.21
N GLN A 301 -9.34 -6.18 -2.92
CA GLN A 301 -8.20 -6.55 -2.07
C GLN A 301 -7.54 -7.85 -2.53
N PHE A 302 -8.34 -8.87 -2.88
CA PHE A 302 -7.81 -10.11 -3.42
C PHE A 302 -7.18 -9.92 -4.80
N LEU A 303 -7.79 -9.10 -5.66
CA LEU A 303 -7.21 -8.72 -6.95
C LEU A 303 -5.84 -8.06 -6.77
N LEU A 304 -5.72 -7.08 -5.87
CA LEU A 304 -4.45 -6.41 -5.59
C LEU A 304 -3.41 -7.37 -5.00
N ALA A 305 -3.79 -8.23 -4.06
CA ALA A 305 -2.89 -9.22 -3.46
C ALA A 305 -2.26 -10.13 -4.52
N ILE A 306 -2.99 -10.50 -5.58
CA ILE A 306 -2.45 -11.31 -6.67
C ILE A 306 -1.65 -10.47 -7.68
N LEU A 307 -2.12 -9.27 -8.03
CA LEU A 307 -1.48 -8.42 -9.04
C LEU A 307 -0.14 -7.83 -8.60
N LEU A 308 -0.03 -7.49 -7.31
CA LEU A 308 1.15 -6.87 -6.70
C LEU A 308 2.27 -7.84 -6.40
N TYR A 309 1.92 -9.12 -6.24
CA TYR A 309 2.85 -10.12 -5.74
C TYR A 309 4.07 -10.29 -6.65
N PRO A 310 5.29 -9.96 -6.15
CA PRO A 310 6.52 -10.30 -6.83
C PRO A 310 6.77 -11.80 -6.65
N ILE A 311 6.89 -12.54 -7.74
CA ILE A 311 7.21 -13.96 -7.64
C ILE A 311 8.69 -14.10 -7.24
N PRO A 312 9.01 -14.76 -6.12
CA PRO A 312 10.39 -15.00 -5.71
C PRO A 312 11.17 -15.74 -6.79
N GLU A 313 12.38 -15.28 -7.09
CA GLU A 313 13.26 -15.92 -8.07
C GLU A 313 13.77 -17.27 -7.53
N SER A 314 13.33 -18.37 -8.13
CA SER A 314 13.73 -19.74 -7.76
C SER A 314 14.89 -20.23 -8.62
N GLY A 315 15.98 -19.47 -8.67
CA GLY A 315 17.19 -19.78 -9.43
C GLY A 315 17.10 -19.51 -10.95
N PRO A 316 18.25 -19.61 -11.67
CA PRO A 316 18.38 -19.15 -13.06
C PRO A 316 17.60 -19.95 -14.11
N ALA A 317 17.06 -21.13 -13.79
CA ALA A 317 16.42 -22.03 -14.75
C ALA A 317 14.88 -21.98 -14.77
N GLN A 318 14.21 -21.32 -13.82
CA GLN A 318 12.75 -21.30 -13.72
C GLN A 318 12.22 -19.92 -13.30
N THR A 319 12.23 -18.95 -14.22
CA THR A 319 11.49 -17.70 -14.01
C THR A 319 9.99 -17.95 -14.16
N LYS A 320 9.32 -18.24 -13.04
CA LYS A 320 7.86 -18.32 -12.99
C LYS A 320 7.25 -16.93 -13.24
N LYS A 321 6.08 -16.91 -13.87
CA LYS A 321 5.43 -15.67 -14.33
C LYS A 321 4.08 -15.48 -13.67
N ASN A 322 3.77 -14.24 -13.30
CA ASN A 322 2.47 -13.86 -12.75
C ASN A 322 1.48 -13.72 -13.92
N TYR A 323 0.63 -14.74 -14.12
CA TYR A 323 -0.31 -14.79 -15.23
C TYR A 323 -1.42 -13.74 -15.13
N PHE A 324 -1.83 -13.36 -13.92
CA PHE A 324 -2.83 -12.29 -13.71
C PHE A 324 -2.30 -10.94 -14.18
N ARG A 325 -1.12 -10.54 -13.69
CA ARG A 325 -0.43 -9.33 -14.14
C ARG A 325 -0.17 -9.35 -15.63
N HIS A 326 0.21 -10.52 -16.15
CA HIS A 326 0.49 -10.71 -17.56
C HIS A 326 -0.73 -10.45 -18.46
N PHE A 327 -1.89 -11.02 -18.13
CA PHE A 327 -3.10 -10.82 -18.94
C PHE A 327 -3.65 -9.41 -18.80
N LEU A 328 -3.54 -8.79 -17.62
CA LEU A 328 -3.88 -7.38 -17.41
C LEU A 328 -3.01 -6.45 -18.28
N GLY A 329 -1.71 -6.73 -18.39
CA GLY A 329 -0.78 -6.03 -19.29
C GLY A 329 -1.06 -6.20 -20.78
N ARG A 330 -1.92 -7.17 -21.16
CA ARG A 330 -2.31 -7.46 -22.56
C ARG A 330 -3.68 -6.94 -22.96
N LEU A 331 -4.41 -6.29 -22.04
CA LEU A 331 -5.59 -5.52 -22.42
C LEU A 331 -5.21 -4.45 -23.43
N HIS A 332 -6.05 -4.27 -24.45
CA HIS A 332 -5.73 -3.41 -25.59
C HIS A 332 -6.94 -2.77 -26.26
N ARG A 333 -8.16 -3.19 -25.91
CA ARG A 333 -9.37 -2.64 -26.53
C ARG A 333 -9.65 -1.27 -25.90
N PRO A 334 -9.85 -0.20 -26.69
CA PRO A 334 -10.17 1.12 -26.15
C PRO A 334 -11.43 1.14 -25.29
N GLN A 335 -12.43 0.30 -25.61
CA GLN A 335 -13.65 0.15 -24.80
C GLN A 335 -13.36 -0.39 -23.40
N ASP A 336 -12.45 -1.36 -23.28
CA ASP A 336 -12.02 -1.90 -21.99
C ASP A 336 -11.29 -0.81 -21.18
N PHE A 337 -10.45 -0.01 -21.83
CA PHE A 337 -9.74 1.10 -21.18
C PHE A 337 -10.69 2.21 -20.71
N GLN A 338 -11.68 2.60 -21.54
CA GLN A 338 -12.72 3.54 -21.12
C GLN A 338 -13.49 3.02 -19.91
N PHE A 339 -13.91 1.75 -19.93
CA PHE A 339 -14.59 1.13 -18.80
C PHE A 339 -13.75 1.19 -17.51
N ILE A 340 -12.44 0.94 -17.60
CA ILE A 340 -11.51 1.03 -16.46
C ILE A 340 -11.43 2.46 -15.94
N VAL A 341 -11.20 3.44 -16.82
CA VAL A 341 -11.11 4.85 -16.45
C VAL A 341 -12.41 5.32 -15.78
N ASP A 342 -13.56 5.06 -16.39
CA ASP A 342 -14.85 5.49 -15.86
C ASP A 342 -15.20 4.83 -14.53
N GLY A 343 -14.79 3.58 -14.33
CA GLY A 343 -14.95 2.87 -13.06
C GLY A 343 -14.09 3.48 -11.94
N MET A 344 -12.81 3.71 -12.22
CA MET A 344 -11.87 4.31 -11.27
C MET A 344 -12.27 5.74 -10.90
N THR A 345 -12.50 6.59 -11.89
CA THR A 345 -12.85 8.00 -11.71
C THR A 345 -14.15 8.15 -10.90
N ARG A 346 -15.12 7.27 -11.10
CA ARG A 346 -16.37 7.26 -10.31
C ARG A 346 -16.15 7.05 -8.81
N ILE A 347 -15.21 6.18 -8.45
CA ILE A 347 -14.89 5.88 -7.05
C ILE A 347 -14.01 6.99 -6.47
N LEU A 348 -13.03 7.46 -7.23
CA LEU A 348 -12.05 8.45 -6.78
C LEU A 348 -12.61 9.88 -6.68
N ASN A 349 -13.61 10.25 -7.49
CA ASN A 349 -14.25 11.57 -7.42
C ASN A 349 -15.17 11.77 -6.22
N GLN A 350 -15.55 10.70 -5.51
CA GLN A 350 -16.57 10.85 -4.45
C GLN A 350 -16.13 11.75 -3.31
N PRO A 351 -14.93 11.56 -2.71
CA PRO A 351 -14.47 12.44 -1.64
C PRO A 351 -14.37 13.90 -2.12
N MET A 352 -13.89 14.10 -3.34
CA MET A 352 -13.76 15.42 -3.97
C MET A 352 -15.13 16.14 -4.06
N ASN A 353 -16.17 15.46 -4.53
CA ASN A 353 -17.51 16.03 -4.66
C ASN A 353 -18.17 16.29 -3.29
N THR A 354 -17.91 15.43 -2.30
CA THR A 354 -18.45 15.62 -0.94
C THR A 354 -17.81 16.79 -0.20
N THR A 355 -16.50 17.02 -0.34
CA THR A 355 -15.81 18.16 0.28
C THR A 355 -16.28 19.50 -0.31
N SER A 356 -16.83 19.50 -1.53
CA SER A 356 -17.46 20.67 -2.15
C SER A 356 -18.90 20.93 -1.65
N SER A 357 -19.52 20.00 -0.92
CA SER A 357 -20.90 20.12 -0.44
C SER A 357 -20.94 20.67 0.99
N TYR A 358 -21.67 21.76 1.21
CA TYR A 358 -21.75 22.50 2.48
C TYR A 358 -22.44 21.77 3.65
N ILE A 359 -22.76 20.47 3.53
CA ILE A 359 -23.43 19.72 4.60
C ILE A 359 -22.37 19.07 5.49
N PRO A 360 -22.15 19.55 6.72
CA PRO A 360 -21.23 18.93 7.67
C PRO A 360 -21.97 17.75 8.29
N GLY A 361 -21.81 16.57 7.68
CA GLY A 361 -22.32 15.32 8.19
C GLY A 361 -21.25 14.24 8.06
N ASN A 362 -21.15 13.37 9.05
CA ASN A 362 -20.19 12.27 9.13
C ASN A 362 -20.42 11.24 8.01
N GLN A 363 -20.05 11.58 6.77
CA GLN A 363 -20.23 10.73 5.59
C GLN A 363 -19.05 9.76 5.52
N SER A 364 -19.33 8.48 5.76
CA SER A 364 -18.32 7.41 5.65
C SER A 364 -17.86 7.30 4.20
N TYR A 365 -16.72 7.90 3.87
CA TYR A 365 -16.07 7.82 2.55
C TYR A 365 -16.03 6.37 2.03
N ALA A 366 -16.11 6.21 0.71
CA ALA A 366 -15.86 4.93 0.07
C ALA A 366 -14.47 4.43 0.50
N LYS A 367 -14.46 3.39 1.33
CA LYS A 367 -13.25 2.86 1.98
C LYS A 367 -12.21 2.31 1.00
N CYS A 368 -12.56 2.17 -0.27
CA CYS A 368 -11.73 1.61 -1.33
C CYS A 368 -10.94 2.64 -2.13
N ALA A 369 -10.96 3.94 -1.78
CA ALA A 369 -10.24 4.96 -2.55
C ALA A 369 -8.73 4.68 -2.59
N SER A 370 -8.12 4.31 -1.45
CA SER A 370 -6.68 4.02 -1.37
C SER A 370 -6.31 2.78 -2.20
N GLU A 371 -7.09 1.70 -2.09
CA GLU A 371 -6.92 0.49 -2.91
C GLU A 371 -7.18 0.76 -4.40
N MET A 372 -8.10 1.67 -4.74
CA MET A 372 -8.38 2.05 -6.12
C MET A 372 -7.22 2.86 -6.74
N ILE A 373 -6.59 3.76 -5.98
CA ILE A 373 -5.36 4.46 -6.41
C ILE A 373 -4.24 3.43 -6.65
N MET A 374 -4.13 2.42 -5.79
CA MET A 374 -3.17 1.32 -5.96
C MET A 374 -3.45 0.52 -7.24
N LEU A 375 -4.71 0.16 -7.52
CA LEU A 375 -5.10 -0.50 -8.76
C LEU A 375 -4.81 0.37 -10.00
N PHE A 376 -5.06 1.68 -9.90
CA PHE A 376 -4.72 2.63 -10.96
C PHE A 376 -3.22 2.65 -11.25
N TRP A 377 -2.39 2.68 -10.20
CA TRP A 377 -0.95 2.61 -10.37
C TRP A 377 -0.53 1.31 -11.05
N GLU A 378 -1.09 0.18 -10.64
CA GLU A 378 -0.75 -1.12 -11.23
C GLU A 378 -1.07 -1.23 -12.70
N ILE A 379 -2.28 -0.84 -13.11
CA ILE A 379 -2.68 -0.92 -14.52
C ILE A 379 -1.80 0.04 -15.36
N THR A 380 -1.50 1.23 -14.84
CA THR A 380 -0.61 2.21 -15.50
C THR A 380 0.82 1.71 -15.66
N GLN A 381 1.33 0.93 -14.70
CA GLN A 381 2.66 0.35 -14.74
C GLN A 381 2.74 -0.89 -15.64
N CYS A 382 1.81 -1.83 -15.50
CA CYS A 382 1.87 -3.12 -16.20
C CYS A 382 1.36 -3.07 -17.64
N ASN A 383 0.60 -2.03 -18.03
CA ASN A 383 0.03 -1.91 -19.37
C ASN A 383 0.42 -0.59 -20.03
N LYS A 384 1.49 -0.62 -20.84
CA LYS A 384 1.97 0.54 -21.62
C LYS A 384 0.87 1.12 -22.54
N ARG A 385 0.00 0.27 -23.12
CA ARG A 385 -1.09 0.73 -24.02
C ARG A 385 -2.16 1.51 -23.26
N PHE A 386 -2.51 1.07 -22.05
CA PHE A 386 -3.42 1.83 -21.18
C PHE A 386 -2.81 3.16 -20.79
N ARG A 387 -1.52 3.19 -20.43
CA ARG A 387 -0.81 4.44 -20.11
C ARG A 387 -0.79 5.41 -21.28
N SER A 388 -0.42 4.97 -22.49
CA SER A 388 -0.49 5.81 -23.69
C SER A 388 -1.91 6.29 -23.95
N PHE A 389 -2.92 5.41 -23.86
CA PHE A 389 -4.32 5.76 -24.01
C PHE A 389 -4.76 6.87 -23.04
N LEU A 390 -4.40 6.79 -21.75
CA LEU A 390 -4.71 7.84 -20.77
C LEU A 390 -4.11 9.20 -21.15
N ILE A 391 -2.87 9.20 -21.64
CA ILE A 391 -2.14 10.40 -22.00
C ILE A 391 -2.72 11.00 -23.29
N ASP A 392 -2.89 10.17 -24.32
CA ASP A 392 -3.30 10.60 -25.67
C ASP A 392 -4.78 11.00 -25.74
N THR A 393 -5.62 10.55 -24.80
CA THR A 393 -7.06 10.91 -24.72
C THR A 393 -7.36 12.02 -23.72
N ASP A 394 -6.35 12.71 -23.19
CA ASP A 394 -6.45 13.75 -22.15
C ASP A 394 -7.05 13.32 -20.81
N ARG A 395 -7.48 12.06 -20.65
CA ARG A 395 -7.99 11.51 -19.39
C ARG A 395 -6.96 11.53 -18.27
N SER A 396 -5.68 11.58 -18.60
CA SER A 396 -4.59 11.77 -17.65
C SER A 396 -4.73 13.07 -16.84
N HIS A 397 -5.31 14.15 -17.39
CA HIS A 397 -5.56 15.40 -16.67
C HIS A 397 -6.52 15.23 -15.48
N ASP A 398 -7.59 14.44 -15.68
CA ASP A 398 -8.55 14.11 -14.62
C ASP A 398 -7.85 13.40 -13.45
N PHE A 399 -6.97 12.44 -13.78
CA PHE A 399 -6.18 11.73 -12.77
C PHE A 399 -5.12 12.61 -12.11
N VAL A 400 -4.50 13.56 -12.83
CA VAL A 400 -3.57 14.54 -12.22
C VAL A 400 -4.29 15.34 -11.15
N ILE A 401 -5.51 15.83 -11.42
CA ILE A 401 -6.32 16.56 -10.44
C ILE A 401 -6.64 15.66 -9.23
N LEU A 402 -7.13 14.44 -9.47
CA LEU A 402 -7.45 13.48 -8.42
C LEU A 402 -6.24 13.17 -7.52
N ILE A 403 -5.08 12.92 -8.13
CA ILE A 403 -3.87 12.54 -7.40
C ILE A 403 -3.34 13.73 -6.57
N ILE A 404 -3.38 14.94 -7.13
CA ILE A 404 -3.04 16.17 -6.40
C ILE A 404 -4.03 16.39 -5.24
N PHE A 405 -5.32 16.16 -5.46
CA PHE A 405 -6.34 16.21 -4.40
C PHE A 405 -5.97 15.33 -3.21
N TYR A 406 -5.76 14.04 -3.42
CA TYR A 406 -5.39 13.13 -2.33
C TYR A 406 -4.04 13.48 -1.70
N SER A 407 -3.07 13.93 -2.51
CA SER A 407 -1.75 14.34 -2.00
C SER A 407 -1.86 15.55 -1.08
N LEU A 408 -2.62 16.57 -1.46
CA LEU A 408 -2.80 17.78 -0.66
C LEU A 408 -3.67 17.50 0.57
N GLU A 409 -4.80 16.81 0.43
CA GLU A 409 -5.71 16.52 1.54
C GLU A 409 -4.99 15.75 2.66
N TYR A 410 -4.16 14.77 2.30
CA TYR A 410 -3.47 13.89 3.26
C TYR A 410 -2.06 14.33 3.64
N ARG A 411 -1.56 15.46 3.13
CA ARG A 411 -0.15 15.89 3.33
C ARG A 411 0.28 16.02 4.79
N LEU A 412 -0.66 16.38 5.69
CA LEU A 412 -0.38 16.59 7.11
C LEU A 412 -0.68 15.36 8.00
N ASP A 413 -1.44 14.40 7.48
CA ASP A 413 -1.87 13.21 8.19
C ASP A 413 -0.79 12.12 8.12
N ALA A 414 -0.24 11.77 9.28
CA ALA A 414 0.81 10.76 9.40
C ALA A 414 0.33 9.36 8.98
N SER A 415 -0.93 9.02 9.23
CA SER A 415 -1.51 7.71 8.90
C SER A 415 -1.75 7.51 7.39
N LYS A 416 -1.75 8.60 6.63
CA LYS A 416 -2.01 8.61 5.18
C LYS A 416 -0.79 8.97 4.33
N GLN A 417 0.39 9.11 4.94
CA GLN A 417 1.63 9.42 4.22
C GLN A 417 1.92 8.39 3.13
N GLY A 418 1.68 7.09 3.37
CA GLY A 418 1.83 6.05 2.35
C GLY A 418 0.98 6.29 1.10
N VAL A 419 -0.24 6.80 1.25
CA VAL A 419 -1.11 7.19 0.11
C VAL A 419 -0.51 8.37 -0.64
N VAL A 420 0.00 9.39 0.07
CA VAL A 420 0.64 10.56 -0.55
C VAL A 420 1.88 10.15 -1.35
N ARG A 421 2.71 9.23 -0.81
CA ARG A 421 3.88 8.70 -1.53
C ARG A 421 3.45 7.98 -2.83
N MET A 422 2.45 7.11 -2.74
CA MET A 422 1.90 6.40 -3.91
C MET A 422 1.38 7.38 -4.97
N CYS A 423 0.62 8.40 -4.56
CA CYS A 423 0.16 9.46 -5.45
C CYS A 423 1.31 10.13 -6.22
N ILE A 424 2.40 10.46 -5.54
CA ILE A 424 3.57 11.12 -6.16
C ILE A 424 4.30 10.17 -7.11
N PHE A 425 4.46 8.90 -6.75
CA PHE A 425 5.07 7.91 -7.65
C PHE A 425 4.21 7.62 -8.89
N ILE A 426 2.88 7.73 -8.80
CA ILE A 426 2.00 7.69 -9.97
C ILE A 426 2.27 8.88 -10.90
N LEU A 427 2.38 10.11 -10.35
CA LEU A 427 2.74 11.29 -11.16
C LEU A 427 4.11 11.11 -11.82
N GLN A 428 5.08 10.56 -11.09
CA GLN A 428 6.40 10.24 -11.64
C GLN A 428 6.32 9.18 -12.74
N THR A 429 5.46 8.17 -12.58
CA THR A 429 5.26 7.12 -13.60
C THR A 429 4.68 7.71 -14.89
N LEU A 430 3.74 8.64 -14.78
CA LEU A 430 3.14 9.33 -15.94
C LEU A 430 4.12 10.32 -16.59
N SER A 431 4.93 11.02 -15.79
CA SER A 431 5.85 12.05 -16.29
C SER A 431 7.00 11.52 -17.15
N VAL A 432 7.34 10.23 -17.03
CA VAL A 432 8.34 9.55 -17.87
C VAL A 432 7.98 9.60 -19.37
N GLU A 433 6.69 9.70 -19.72
CA GLU A 433 6.24 9.71 -21.11
C GLU A 433 6.29 11.14 -21.71
N PRO A 434 7.00 11.36 -22.83
CA PRO A 434 7.12 12.70 -23.43
C PRO A 434 5.78 13.37 -23.78
N ASN A 435 4.80 12.59 -24.23
CA ASN A 435 3.48 13.11 -24.57
C ASN A 435 2.73 13.64 -23.35
N PHE A 436 3.01 13.14 -22.15
CA PHE A 436 2.42 13.66 -20.93
C PHE A 436 2.85 15.12 -20.72
N GLY A 437 4.16 15.40 -20.76
CA GLY A 437 4.69 16.76 -20.64
C GLY A 437 4.13 17.72 -21.70
N LYS A 438 4.01 17.28 -22.95
CA LYS A 438 3.42 18.07 -24.04
C LYS A 438 1.93 18.38 -23.81
N ASN A 439 1.15 17.40 -23.34
CA ASN A 439 -0.29 17.56 -23.14
C ASN A 439 -0.61 18.49 -21.96
N LEU A 440 0.29 18.60 -20.97
CA LEU A 440 0.14 19.52 -19.84
C LEU A 440 0.14 21.01 -20.24
N ASN A 441 0.60 21.38 -21.44
CA ASN A 441 0.53 22.75 -21.94
C ASN A 441 -0.91 23.19 -22.28
N LYS A 442 -1.89 22.28 -22.24
CA LYS A 442 -3.31 22.63 -22.42
C LYS A 442 -3.79 23.55 -21.30
N ARG A 443 -4.75 24.42 -21.64
CA ARG A 443 -5.36 25.34 -20.69
C ARG A 443 -6.09 24.57 -19.59
N PHE A 444 -5.93 25.02 -18.36
CA PHE A 444 -6.63 24.45 -17.23
C PHE A 444 -8.07 24.96 -17.17
N GLU A 445 -9.05 24.05 -17.19
CA GLU A 445 -10.48 24.40 -17.26
C GLU A 445 -11.27 24.03 -15.99
N ALA A 446 -10.71 23.18 -15.12
CA ALA A 446 -11.42 22.62 -13.97
C ALA A 446 -11.49 23.53 -12.73
N GLN A 447 -10.95 24.74 -12.79
CA GLN A 447 -10.74 25.61 -11.62
C GLN A 447 -12.01 25.86 -10.79
N ASP A 448 -13.16 26.03 -11.45
CA ASP A 448 -14.43 26.32 -10.79
C ASP A 448 -15.06 25.09 -10.13
N THR A 449 -14.74 23.89 -10.60
CA THR A 449 -15.26 22.62 -10.07
C THR A 449 -14.39 22.00 -8.98
N LEU A 450 -13.17 22.52 -8.78
CA LEU A 450 -12.25 22.02 -7.75
C LEU A 450 -12.74 22.35 -6.32
N PRO A 451 -12.55 21.45 -5.35
CA PRO A 451 -12.73 21.76 -3.93
C PRO A 451 -11.81 22.90 -3.46
N PRO A 452 -12.21 23.66 -2.42
CA PRO A 452 -11.39 24.75 -1.88
C PRO A 452 -9.99 24.32 -1.43
N SER A 453 -9.80 23.07 -0.99
CA SER A 453 -8.52 22.57 -0.48
C SER A 453 -7.41 22.48 -1.54
N ILE A 454 -7.77 22.40 -2.82
CA ILE A 454 -6.80 22.34 -3.93
C ILE A 454 -6.93 23.50 -4.93
N ARG A 455 -7.89 24.40 -4.69
CA ARG A 455 -8.11 25.56 -5.56
C ARG A 455 -6.99 26.57 -5.39
N LEU A 456 -6.40 27.00 -6.51
CA LEU A 456 -5.38 28.05 -6.54
C LEU A 456 -6.05 29.43 -6.66
N GLN A 457 -5.63 30.44 -5.90
CA GLN A 457 -6.27 31.76 -5.94
C GLN A 457 -6.01 32.46 -7.29
N SER A 458 -7.08 32.98 -7.92
CA SER A 458 -7.03 33.72 -9.19
C SER A 458 -6.21 33.03 -10.28
N PHE A 459 -6.32 31.70 -10.35
CA PHE A 459 -5.51 30.89 -11.25
C PHE A 459 -6.03 30.94 -12.69
N ASN A 460 -5.13 31.31 -13.60
CA ASN A 460 -5.35 31.26 -15.04
C ASN A 460 -4.04 30.79 -15.68
N GLY A 461 -3.96 29.50 -16.00
CA GLY A 461 -2.75 28.86 -16.50
C GLY A 461 -3.03 27.53 -17.17
N THR A 462 -1.97 26.78 -17.43
CA THR A 462 -2.00 25.44 -18.03
C THR A 462 -2.10 24.34 -16.97
N TYR A 463 -2.32 23.09 -17.38
CA TYR A 463 -2.18 21.94 -16.48
C TYR A 463 -0.75 21.80 -15.92
N ALA A 464 0.28 22.22 -16.68
CA ALA A 464 1.65 22.29 -16.20
C ALA A 464 1.80 23.31 -15.07
N ASP A 465 1.21 24.51 -15.21
CA ASP A 465 1.19 25.52 -14.15
C ASP A 465 0.51 24.98 -12.88
N PHE A 466 -0.64 24.32 -13.04
CA PHE A 466 -1.36 23.72 -11.92
C PHE A 466 -0.52 22.65 -11.20
N LEU A 467 0.12 21.76 -11.95
CA LEU A 467 0.98 20.71 -11.41
C LEU A 467 2.18 21.29 -10.65
N ILE A 468 2.93 22.22 -11.25
CA ILE A 468 4.13 22.82 -10.61
C ILE A 468 3.74 23.60 -9.35
N GLN A 469 2.68 24.41 -9.40
CA GLN A 469 2.21 25.14 -8.21
C GLN A 469 1.71 24.19 -7.11
N SER A 470 1.09 23.07 -7.49
CA SER A 470 0.66 22.04 -6.54
C SER A 470 1.86 21.33 -5.90
N ILE A 471 2.89 20.97 -6.68
CA ILE A 471 4.14 20.42 -6.16
C ILE A 471 4.80 21.41 -5.19
N TYR A 472 4.87 22.70 -5.55
CA TYR A 472 5.34 23.76 -4.65
C TYR A 472 4.56 23.76 -3.32
N ASN A 473 3.23 23.68 -3.38
CA ASN A 473 2.38 23.68 -2.18
C ASN A 473 2.60 22.43 -1.32
N ILE A 474 2.77 21.25 -1.93
CA ILE A 474 3.07 20.01 -1.20
C ILE A 474 4.41 20.14 -0.46
N ILE A 475 5.46 20.61 -1.13
CA ILE A 475 6.78 20.79 -0.52
C ILE A 475 6.72 21.82 0.61
N THR A 476 6.14 22.99 0.36
CA THR A 476 6.20 24.11 1.32
C THR A 476 5.25 23.96 2.50
N THR A 477 4.11 23.28 2.34
CA THR A 477 3.10 23.15 3.41
C THR A 477 3.17 21.85 4.20
N SER A 478 4.03 20.90 3.81
CA SER A 478 4.15 19.59 4.48
C SER A 478 4.92 19.60 5.81
N GLN A 479 5.46 20.75 6.22
CA GLN A 479 6.20 20.91 7.49
C GLN A 479 7.35 19.89 7.66
N GLY A 480 7.98 19.47 6.56
CA GLY A 480 9.06 18.47 6.56
C GLY A 480 8.62 17.02 6.76
N LYS A 481 7.32 16.73 6.89
CA LYS A 481 6.82 15.33 7.00
C LYS A 481 7.02 14.53 5.72
N LEU A 482 7.09 15.22 4.57
CA LEU A 482 7.22 14.63 3.23
C LEU A 482 8.64 14.74 2.65
N THR A 483 9.67 15.03 3.46
CA THR A 483 11.05 15.22 2.95
C THR A 483 11.55 14.02 2.13
N ALA A 484 11.18 12.80 2.51
CA ALA A 484 11.57 11.57 1.80
C ALA A 484 11.03 11.46 0.36
N ILE A 485 10.04 12.27 -0.04
CA ILE A 485 9.47 12.25 -1.39
C ILE A 485 9.70 13.54 -2.18
N TYR A 486 10.44 14.50 -1.62
CA TYR A 486 10.86 15.69 -2.37
C TYR A 486 11.69 15.36 -3.61
N PRO A 487 12.62 14.37 -3.60
CA PRO A 487 13.32 13.96 -4.82
C PRO A 487 12.36 13.49 -5.93
N ALA A 488 11.35 12.68 -5.59
CA ALA A 488 10.36 12.20 -6.54
C ALA A 488 9.50 13.34 -7.12
N LEU A 489 9.12 14.33 -6.30
CA LEU A 489 8.42 15.53 -6.75
C LEU A 489 9.25 16.36 -7.74
N LEU A 490 10.54 16.54 -7.47
CA LEU A 490 11.44 17.23 -8.38
C LEU A 490 11.71 16.42 -9.66
N ALA A 491 11.79 15.10 -9.57
CA ALA A 491 11.85 14.22 -10.74
C ALA A 491 10.63 14.39 -11.66
N VAL A 492 9.42 14.61 -11.11
CA VAL A 492 8.24 14.94 -11.93
C VAL A 492 8.47 16.24 -12.73
N ILE A 493 8.96 17.29 -12.07
CA ILE A 493 9.25 18.57 -12.73
C ILE A 493 10.33 18.39 -13.81
N ASN A 494 11.40 17.67 -13.49
CA ASN A 494 12.49 17.42 -14.44
C ASN A 494 12.03 16.68 -15.69
N ASN A 495 11.19 15.65 -15.54
CA ASN A 495 10.73 14.85 -16.66
C ASN A 495 9.86 15.64 -17.65
N ILE A 496 9.09 16.63 -17.15
CA ILE A 496 8.24 17.47 -18.00
C ILE A 496 8.95 18.73 -18.51
N ALA A 497 10.07 19.14 -17.88
CA ALA A 497 10.74 20.42 -18.07
C ALA A 497 11.02 20.78 -19.53
N ALA A 498 11.59 19.85 -20.30
CA ALA A 498 11.95 20.07 -21.70
C ALA A 498 10.75 20.29 -22.64
N TYR A 499 9.54 20.01 -22.18
CA TYR A 499 8.30 20.11 -22.96
C TYR A 499 7.42 21.29 -22.55
N LEU A 500 7.79 22.04 -21.51
CA LEU A 500 6.95 23.11 -20.97
C LEU A 500 6.96 24.33 -21.88
N GLU A 501 5.78 24.88 -22.15
CA GLU A 501 5.59 26.08 -22.96
C GLU A 501 4.64 27.05 -22.26
N ASN A 502 4.87 28.36 -22.41
CA ASN A 502 4.03 29.41 -21.85
C ASN A 502 3.84 29.35 -20.31
N ILE A 503 4.89 28.98 -19.56
CA ILE A 503 4.85 28.98 -18.10
C ILE A 503 4.43 30.37 -17.58
N SER A 504 3.43 30.39 -16.69
CA SER A 504 2.90 31.64 -16.14
C SER A 504 3.89 32.33 -15.20
N ALA A 505 3.74 33.66 -15.03
CA ALA A 505 4.58 34.43 -14.10
C ALA A 505 4.47 33.95 -12.63
N PRO A 506 3.28 33.59 -12.10
CA PRO A 506 3.17 32.99 -10.78
C PRO A 506 3.93 31.67 -10.65
N THR A 507 3.79 30.75 -11.61
CA THR A 507 4.51 29.46 -11.61
C THR A 507 6.02 29.66 -11.67
N SER A 508 6.48 30.57 -12.52
CA SER A 508 7.89 30.95 -12.60
C SER A 508 8.40 31.43 -11.24
N SER A 509 7.64 32.30 -10.57
CA SER A 509 7.97 32.77 -9.22
C SER A 509 8.01 31.64 -8.19
N LYS A 510 7.14 30.62 -8.30
CA LYS A 510 7.16 29.45 -7.41
C LYS A 510 8.40 28.58 -7.60
N LEU A 511 8.85 28.36 -8.83
CA LEU A 511 10.12 27.66 -9.11
C LEU A 511 11.30 28.39 -8.47
N LEU A 512 11.36 29.71 -8.62
CA LEU A 512 12.41 30.54 -8.00
C LEU A 512 12.32 30.58 -6.46
N GLN A 513 11.12 30.45 -5.89
CA GLN A 513 10.92 30.30 -4.44
C GLN A 513 11.43 28.95 -3.94
N LEU A 514 11.24 27.86 -4.68
CA LEU A 514 11.85 26.55 -4.35
C LEU A 514 13.37 26.64 -4.41
N PHE A 515 13.91 27.23 -5.46
CA PHE A 515 15.36 27.46 -5.62
C PHE A 515 15.93 28.21 -4.40
N ALA A 516 15.32 29.34 -4.03
CA ALA A 516 15.74 30.09 -2.86
C ALA A 516 15.61 29.31 -1.54
N SER A 517 14.64 28.38 -1.43
CA SER A 517 14.49 27.54 -0.25
C SER A 517 15.50 26.40 -0.19
N MET A 518 15.92 25.86 -1.34
CA MET A 518 16.82 24.70 -1.45
C MET A 518 18.30 25.11 -1.54
N SER A 519 18.59 26.39 -1.80
CA SER A 519 19.95 26.96 -1.80
C SER A 519 20.64 26.96 -0.41
N SER A 520 20.00 26.41 0.62
CA SER A 520 20.62 26.18 1.93
C SER A 520 21.56 24.95 1.89
N PRO A 521 22.70 24.96 2.60
CA PRO A 521 23.73 23.93 2.47
C PRO A 521 23.21 22.49 2.67
N GLY A 522 22.22 22.26 3.54
CA GLY A 522 21.65 20.92 3.78
C GLY A 522 20.73 20.33 2.70
N ASN A 523 20.55 20.97 1.55
CA ASN A 523 19.60 20.56 0.50
C ASN A 523 20.24 20.43 -0.90
N HIS A 524 21.55 20.16 -1.00
CA HIS A 524 22.29 20.19 -2.26
C HIS A 524 21.72 19.26 -3.37
N ASP A 525 21.23 18.07 -3.03
CA ASP A 525 20.70 17.12 -4.02
C ASP A 525 19.39 17.63 -4.66
N LEU A 526 18.55 18.24 -3.83
CA LEU A 526 17.29 18.85 -4.25
C LEU A 526 17.58 20.11 -5.08
N LEU A 527 18.59 20.88 -4.68
CA LEU A 527 19.04 22.06 -5.43
C LEU A 527 19.55 21.67 -6.82
N GLN A 528 20.41 20.65 -6.91
CA GLN A 528 20.91 20.14 -8.18
C GLN A 528 19.75 19.68 -9.07
N SER A 529 18.85 18.83 -8.56
CA SER A 529 17.68 18.33 -9.31
C SER A 529 16.80 19.46 -9.85
N LEU A 530 16.60 20.52 -9.05
CA LEU A 530 15.82 21.68 -9.48
C LEU A 530 16.56 22.51 -10.54
N LEU A 531 17.88 22.72 -10.40
CA LEU A 531 18.69 23.42 -11.39
C LEU A 531 18.72 22.67 -12.73
N GLU A 532 18.82 21.34 -12.71
CA GLU A 532 18.70 20.51 -13.91
C GLU A 532 17.34 20.71 -14.60
N SER A 533 16.25 20.76 -13.83
CA SER A 533 14.92 21.05 -14.36
C SER A 533 14.84 22.45 -14.98
N MET A 534 15.44 23.46 -14.35
CA MET A 534 15.47 24.84 -14.85
C MET A 534 16.29 24.95 -16.15
N ASN A 535 17.43 24.27 -16.22
CA ASN A 535 18.25 24.20 -17.42
C ASN A 535 17.52 23.52 -18.58
N ALA A 536 16.82 22.41 -18.32
CA ALA A 536 16.04 21.73 -19.35
C ALA A 536 14.94 22.63 -19.95
N ILE A 537 14.29 23.49 -19.16
CA ILE A 537 13.34 24.50 -19.68
C ILE A 537 14.05 25.48 -20.61
N ILE A 538 15.24 25.96 -20.20
CA ILE A 538 16.02 26.94 -20.96
C ILE A 538 16.51 26.35 -22.27
N GLU A 539 17.22 25.22 -22.20
CA GLU A 539 17.87 24.58 -23.34
C GLU A 539 16.87 24.22 -24.44
N HIS A 540 15.68 23.73 -24.08
CA HIS A 540 14.71 23.27 -25.07
C HIS A 540 13.63 24.30 -25.44
N GLN A 541 13.22 25.17 -24.51
CA GLN A 541 11.99 25.95 -24.65
C GLN A 541 12.11 27.41 -24.14
N TYR A 542 13.31 27.99 -23.98
CA TYR A 542 13.43 29.38 -23.53
C TYR A 542 12.62 30.40 -24.36
N PRO A 543 12.53 30.32 -25.72
CA PRO A 543 11.82 31.33 -26.51
C PRO A 543 10.31 31.32 -26.22
N LYS A 544 9.78 30.16 -25.84
CA LYS A 544 8.37 29.95 -25.50
C LYS A 544 8.05 30.22 -24.03
N ASN A 545 9.06 30.55 -23.21
CA ASN A 545 8.91 30.78 -21.78
C ASN A 545 9.51 32.13 -21.32
N PRO A 546 9.10 33.27 -21.92
CA PRO A 546 9.70 34.57 -21.62
C PRO A 546 9.46 35.04 -20.17
N ASN A 547 8.33 34.66 -19.55
CA ASN A 547 8.05 34.95 -18.13
C ASN A 547 9.03 34.24 -17.19
N PHE A 548 9.41 33.01 -17.52
CA PHE A 548 10.35 32.23 -16.72
C PHE A 548 11.76 32.80 -16.81
N VAL A 549 12.20 33.11 -18.03
CA VAL A 549 13.48 33.79 -18.27
C VAL A 549 13.55 35.14 -17.55
N TYR A 550 12.48 35.95 -17.61
CA TYR A 550 12.41 37.20 -16.85
C TYR A 550 12.50 36.98 -15.33
N ALA A 551 11.87 35.95 -14.80
CA ALA A 551 11.95 35.61 -13.38
C ALA A 551 13.37 35.20 -12.95
N ILE A 552 14.13 34.51 -13.81
CA ILE A 552 15.54 34.19 -13.59
C ILE A 552 16.38 35.47 -13.52
N LEU A 553 16.22 36.39 -14.49
CA LEU A 553 16.96 37.65 -14.54
C LEU A 553 16.72 38.50 -13.29
N ARG A 554 15.47 38.57 -12.82
CA ARG A 554 15.14 39.27 -11.57
C ARG A 554 15.88 38.69 -10.35
N ASN A 555 16.20 37.41 -10.39
CA ASN A 555 16.91 36.69 -9.32
C ASN A 555 18.40 36.46 -9.63
N LYS A 556 18.99 37.15 -10.63
CA LYS A 556 20.38 36.93 -11.07
C LYS A 556 21.42 36.93 -9.95
N LYS A 557 21.29 37.86 -9.00
CA LYS A 557 22.18 37.98 -7.83
C LYS A 557 22.23 36.69 -6.99
N LYS A 558 21.14 35.91 -6.94
CA LYS A 558 21.11 34.65 -6.18
C LYS A 558 21.86 33.53 -6.89
N PHE A 559 21.80 33.47 -8.22
CA PHE A 559 22.57 32.51 -9.01
C PHE A 559 24.07 32.85 -8.99
N GLU A 560 24.40 34.14 -9.09
CA GLU A 560 25.79 34.63 -8.95
C GLU A 560 26.35 34.37 -7.56
N ALA A 561 25.55 34.55 -6.51
CA ALA A 561 25.94 34.24 -5.13
C ALA A 561 26.19 32.73 -4.94
N LEU A 562 25.40 31.87 -5.60
CA LEU A 562 25.59 30.42 -5.53
C LEU A 562 26.89 29.97 -6.19
N ARG A 563 27.33 30.62 -7.27
CA ARG A 563 28.64 30.35 -7.91
C ARG A 563 29.82 30.63 -6.98
N HIS A 564 29.69 31.62 -6.11
CA HIS A 564 30.75 32.04 -5.17
C HIS A 564 30.42 31.59 -3.74
N PHE A 565 29.60 30.55 -3.58
CA PHE A 565 29.14 30.10 -2.26
C PHE A 565 30.32 29.62 -1.41
N THR A 566 30.47 30.22 -0.22
CA THR A 566 31.47 29.82 0.78
C THR A 566 30.80 29.30 2.04
N LEU A 567 31.52 28.50 2.83
CA LEU A 567 31.03 27.99 4.13
C LEU A 567 30.55 29.12 5.05
N GLU A 568 31.35 30.19 5.15
CA GLU A 568 31.06 31.39 5.95
C GLU A 568 29.76 32.08 5.49
N SER A 569 29.59 32.28 4.17
CA SER A 569 28.35 32.84 3.61
C SER A 569 27.12 31.96 3.87
N GLY A 570 27.32 30.64 3.89
CA GLY A 570 26.28 29.66 4.19
C GLY A 570 25.85 29.68 5.66
N GLN A 571 26.81 29.77 6.59
CA GLN A 571 26.57 29.89 8.02
C GLN A 571 25.88 31.23 8.36
N GLU A 572 26.36 32.34 7.78
CA GLU A 572 25.73 33.65 7.93
C GLU A 572 24.27 33.68 7.42
N GLU A 573 23.95 33.02 6.31
CA GLU A 573 22.58 32.94 5.80
C GLU A 573 21.68 32.09 6.72
N ILE A 574 22.20 31.00 7.30
CA ILE A 574 21.50 30.19 8.31
C ILE A 574 21.19 31.05 9.55
N GLU A 575 22.18 31.78 10.06
CA GLU A 575 22.01 32.66 11.22
C GLU A 575 21.02 33.80 10.93
N ARG A 576 21.14 34.44 9.77
CA ARG A 576 20.21 35.48 9.29
C ARG A 576 18.78 34.96 9.20
N ARG A 577 18.59 33.72 8.75
CA ARG A 577 17.28 33.06 8.66
C ARG A 577 16.72 32.69 10.04
N ASN A 578 17.56 32.15 10.93
CA ASN A 578 17.18 31.84 12.30
C ASN A 578 16.76 33.12 13.06
N ARG A 579 17.46 34.23 12.82
CA ARG A 579 17.09 35.55 13.33
C ARG A 579 15.74 36.02 12.80
N ARG A 580 15.50 35.93 11.50
CA ARG A 580 14.18 36.25 10.88
C ARG A 580 13.04 35.37 11.40
N LYS A 581 13.31 34.09 11.70
CA LYS A 581 12.31 33.18 12.28
C LYS A 581 12.00 33.58 13.73
N LYS A 582 13.00 33.99 14.49
CA LYS A 582 12.87 34.51 15.86
C LYS A 582 12.11 35.85 15.90
N GLU A 583 12.37 36.73 14.95
CA GLU A 583 11.67 38.01 14.77
C GLU A 583 10.19 37.80 14.38
N ARG A 584 9.88 36.88 13.45
CA ARG A 584 8.48 36.56 13.10
C ARG A 584 7.67 35.96 14.26
N LEU A 585 8.32 35.21 15.14
CA LEU A 585 7.70 34.71 16.37
C LEU A 585 7.52 35.81 17.43
N ALA A 586 8.33 36.86 17.38
CA ALA A 586 8.21 38.02 18.27
C ALA A 586 7.14 39.02 17.80
N GLU A 587 6.94 39.16 16.48
CA GLU A 587 5.92 40.06 15.90
C GLU A 587 4.49 39.49 15.95
N SER A 588 4.30 38.18 16.15
CA SER A 588 2.98 37.55 16.26
C SER A 588 2.41 37.50 17.69
N GLY A 589 3.02 38.22 18.64
CA GLY A 589 2.68 38.14 20.06
C GLY A 589 2.03 39.42 20.60
N ASP A 590 0.73 39.58 20.38
CA ASP A 590 -0.08 40.29 21.38
C ASP A 590 -1.47 39.63 21.53
N VAL A 591 -1.88 39.50 22.79
CA VAL A 591 -3.10 38.83 23.32
C VAL A 591 -3.10 37.30 23.32
N ASP A 592 -2.41 36.69 24.30
CA ASP A 592 -3.06 36.10 25.49
C ASP A 592 -2.06 35.20 26.24
N SER A 593 -1.29 35.81 27.13
CA SER A 593 -0.45 35.09 28.09
C SER A 593 -1.28 34.78 29.34
N ARG A 594 -1.73 33.53 29.50
CA ARG A 594 -1.85 32.81 30.80
C ARG A 594 -2.53 31.44 30.66
N ARG A 595 -1.74 30.37 30.43
CA ARG A 595 -1.82 29.08 31.18
C ARG A 595 -0.88 28.02 30.61
N GLY A 596 -0.08 27.42 31.49
CA GLY A 596 0.36 26.03 31.39
C GLY A 596 1.63 25.77 30.57
N SER A 597 2.78 26.05 31.18
CA SER A 597 4.09 25.53 30.75
C SER A 597 4.17 24.02 31.00
N ALA A 598 4.20 23.23 29.92
CA ALA A 598 4.77 21.88 29.85
C ALA A 598 4.79 21.42 28.38
N ASP A 599 5.74 21.91 27.58
CA ASP A 599 6.33 21.22 26.41
C ASP A 599 7.23 22.16 25.60
N SER A 600 8.35 22.56 26.20
CA SER A 600 9.46 23.16 25.44
C SER A 600 10.77 22.49 25.82
N ILE A 601 10.95 21.28 25.30
CA ILE A 601 12.27 20.65 25.17
C ILE A 601 12.33 20.03 23.78
N ARG A 602 12.96 20.76 22.83
CA ARG A 602 13.82 20.20 21.77
C ARG A 602 14.45 21.33 20.94
N SER A 603 15.55 21.85 21.47
CA SER A 603 16.77 22.18 20.71
C SER A 603 17.92 22.08 21.73
N PRO A 604 18.97 21.29 21.49
CA PRO A 604 20.00 21.05 22.49
C PRO A 604 21.03 22.18 22.46
N SER A 605 21.06 22.99 23.50
CA SER A 605 22.26 23.74 23.89
C SER A 605 22.46 23.52 25.39
N ILE A 606 23.38 22.61 25.73
CA ILE A 606 23.82 22.42 27.11
C ILE A 606 25.03 23.32 27.32
N SER A 607 24.82 24.46 27.97
CA SER A 607 25.85 25.18 28.69
C SER A 607 25.51 25.12 30.17
N HIS A 608 26.26 24.34 30.95
CA HIS A 608 26.23 24.42 32.41
C HIS A 608 27.14 25.57 32.90
N PRO A 609 26.74 26.30 33.95
CA PRO A 609 27.49 27.43 34.49
C PRO A 609 28.64 26.98 35.42
N ARG A 610 29.72 27.75 35.41
CA ARG A 610 30.88 27.66 36.32
C ARG A 610 30.52 28.11 37.74
N GLY A 611 31.07 27.40 38.74
CA GLY A 611 31.25 27.84 40.13
C GLY A 611 32.62 27.36 40.64
N ALA A 612 33.35 28.25 41.30
CA ALA A 612 34.80 28.30 41.50
C ALA A 612 35.44 27.24 42.43
N SER A 613 36.75 26.96 42.24
CA SER A 613 37.82 27.19 43.24
C SER A 613 39.23 26.73 42.76
N ALA A 614 40.17 27.69 42.79
CA ALA A 614 41.59 27.65 43.21
C ALA A 614 42.61 26.54 42.80
N LEU A 615 43.72 27.03 42.20
CA LEU A 615 45.16 26.79 42.51
C LEU A 615 45.74 25.35 42.53
N SER A 616 46.74 25.07 41.67
CA SER A 616 48.18 25.12 42.01
C SER A 616 49.09 24.33 41.02
N ASN A 617 50.31 24.86 40.86
CA ASN A 617 51.50 24.38 40.14
C ASN A 617 51.89 22.89 40.29
N VAL A 618 52.59 22.33 39.28
CA VAL A 618 54.01 21.83 39.28
C VAL A 618 54.23 20.77 38.15
N PRO A 619 55.45 20.65 37.57
CA PRO A 619 55.75 20.15 36.21
C PRO A 619 56.65 18.87 36.16
N GLU A 620 57.17 18.58 34.95
CA GLU A 620 58.37 17.76 34.60
C GLU A 620 58.23 16.23 34.51
N GLU A 621 58.52 15.68 33.30
CA GLU A 621 59.66 14.77 32.95
C GLU A 621 59.30 13.29 33.22
N ASP A 622 59.65 12.26 32.44
CA ASP A 622 60.75 12.05 31.51
C ASP A 622 60.51 10.75 30.69
N THR A 623 61.44 10.49 29.76
CA THR A 623 61.94 9.17 29.29
C THR A 623 61.61 8.65 27.88
N PHE A 624 62.63 8.85 27.03
CA PHE A 624 63.12 8.08 25.87
C PHE A 624 62.83 6.57 25.82
N ALA A 625 62.67 6.06 24.58
CA ALA A 625 63.49 4.96 24.03
C ALA A 625 63.44 4.93 22.49
N ILE A 626 64.64 4.95 21.88
CA ILE A 626 64.98 4.77 20.46
C ILE A 626 65.31 3.28 20.23
N GLY A 627 65.11 2.79 19.00
CA GLY A 627 65.73 1.57 18.45
C GLY A 627 64.98 1.09 17.20
N ASP A 628 65.54 1.29 16.00
CA ASP A 628 66.41 0.34 15.23
C ASP A 628 65.52 -0.59 14.37
N ASP A 629 65.40 -0.42 13.06
CA ASP A 629 66.34 -0.64 11.93
C ASP A 629 66.15 -2.03 11.26
N ASP A 630 66.46 -2.05 9.96
CA ASP A 630 66.67 -3.17 9.03
C ASP A 630 65.43 -3.86 8.39
N ASP A 631 65.39 -4.23 7.10
CA ASP A 631 66.09 -3.83 5.86
C ASP A 631 65.51 -4.66 4.68
N GLU A 632 65.85 -4.24 3.44
CA GLU A 632 65.99 -5.05 2.20
C GLU A 632 64.74 -5.56 1.45
N ASP A 633 64.39 -5.02 0.26
CA ASP A 633 64.93 -5.27 -1.12
C ASP A 633 64.06 -6.31 -1.87
N SER A 634 63.80 -6.29 -3.19
CA SER A 634 64.36 -5.58 -4.35
C SER A 634 63.37 -5.73 -5.54
N ASP A 635 63.35 -4.70 -6.40
CA ASP A 635 63.25 -4.64 -7.89
C ASP A 635 62.27 -5.57 -8.68
N GLY A 636 61.67 -5.18 -9.80
CA GLY A 636 61.82 -4.03 -10.69
C GLY A 636 61.28 -4.38 -12.08
N GLU A 637 60.74 -3.36 -12.78
CA GLU A 637 60.66 -3.21 -14.26
C GLU A 637 59.76 -4.18 -15.07
N GLU A 638 59.13 -3.86 -16.21
CA GLU A 638 58.94 -2.66 -17.02
C GLU A 638 57.79 -2.95 -18.04
N ARG A 639 57.19 -1.89 -18.59
CA ARG A 639 56.25 -1.83 -19.74
C ARG A 639 56.93 -2.29 -21.06
N PRO A 640 56.25 -2.60 -22.20
CA PRO A 640 55.27 -1.70 -22.87
C PRO A 640 54.17 -2.31 -23.79
N THR A 641 53.21 -1.45 -24.17
CA THR A 641 52.29 -1.49 -25.34
C THR A 641 53.05 -1.53 -26.69
N PRO A 642 52.50 -1.82 -27.91
CA PRO A 642 51.19 -1.34 -28.44
C PRO A 642 50.44 -2.20 -29.53
N ALA A 643 49.18 -1.78 -29.78
CA ALA A 643 48.38 -1.72 -31.04
C ALA A 643 48.48 -2.78 -32.18
N ALA A 644 47.30 -3.25 -32.64
CA ALA A 644 46.93 -3.38 -34.08
C ALA A 644 45.45 -3.80 -34.29
N SER A 645 44.69 -3.01 -35.07
CA SER A 645 43.53 -3.42 -35.92
C SER A 645 44.07 -3.77 -37.32
N PRO A 646 43.37 -4.35 -38.35
CA PRO A 646 41.92 -4.38 -38.72
C PRO A 646 41.52 -5.77 -39.36
N PRO A 647 40.60 -5.96 -40.36
CA PRO A 647 39.50 -5.16 -40.93
C PRO A 647 38.13 -5.88 -41.08
N THR A 648 37.19 -5.06 -41.54
CA THR A 648 35.81 -5.16 -42.04
C THR A 648 35.45 -6.36 -42.93
N ASP A 649 34.20 -6.84 -42.81
CA ASP A 649 33.34 -7.13 -43.99
C ASP A 649 31.84 -7.08 -43.62
N GLN A 650 31.11 -6.18 -44.27
CA GLN A 650 29.64 -6.18 -44.35
C GLN A 650 29.22 -7.00 -45.58
N PRO A 651 28.00 -7.57 -45.58
CA PRO A 651 27.04 -6.99 -46.51
C PRO A 651 25.63 -6.81 -45.94
N SER A 652 25.03 -5.74 -46.41
CA SER A 652 23.68 -5.23 -46.16
C SER A 652 22.60 -6.12 -46.79
N LYS A 653 21.51 -6.38 -46.06
CA LYS A 653 20.16 -6.57 -46.64
C LYS A 653 19.10 -5.96 -45.73
N ALA A 654 18.14 -5.28 -46.37
CA ALA A 654 17.12 -4.44 -45.77
C ALA A 654 15.90 -5.22 -45.23
N SER A 655 15.36 -4.67 -44.14
CA SER A 655 13.94 -4.61 -43.71
C SER A 655 13.02 -5.84 -43.81
N SER A 656 12.54 -6.32 -42.66
CA SER A 656 11.12 -6.64 -42.45
C SER A 656 10.73 -6.60 -40.96
N ILE A 657 9.50 -6.18 -40.74
CA ILE A 657 8.80 -5.97 -39.47
C ILE A 657 8.53 -7.30 -38.75
N SER A 658 9.07 -7.46 -37.54
CA SER A 658 8.47 -8.33 -36.52
C SER A 658 8.90 -7.83 -35.13
N SER A 659 8.00 -7.11 -34.46
CA SER A 659 8.19 -6.70 -33.08
C SER A 659 8.25 -7.93 -32.17
N SER A 660 9.38 -8.09 -31.49
CA SER A 660 9.63 -9.16 -30.53
C SER A 660 8.63 -9.12 -29.36
N ILE A 661 8.16 -10.31 -28.99
CA ILE A 661 6.99 -10.64 -28.16
C ILE A 661 7.17 -10.38 -26.64
N ASP A 662 8.22 -9.70 -26.20
CA ASP A 662 8.70 -9.75 -24.79
C ASP A 662 8.57 -8.44 -23.98
N ASP A 663 7.82 -7.44 -24.47
CA ASP A 663 7.88 -6.06 -23.96
C ASP A 663 6.76 -5.65 -22.96
N THR A 664 6.01 -6.62 -22.43
CA THR A 664 4.83 -6.40 -21.54
C THR A 664 5.12 -6.55 -20.05
N VAL A 665 6.38 -6.68 -19.65
CA VAL A 665 6.81 -6.65 -18.24
C VAL A 665 7.52 -5.32 -18.02
N PRO A 666 7.32 -4.59 -16.91
CA PRO A 666 8.19 -3.47 -16.59
C PRO A 666 9.65 -3.94 -16.66
N THR A 667 10.46 -3.30 -17.51
CA THR A 667 11.89 -3.63 -17.71
C THR A 667 12.67 -3.60 -16.40
N GLN A 668 12.14 -2.90 -15.40
CA GLN A 668 12.72 -2.69 -14.06
C GLN A 668 12.64 -3.91 -13.13
N LEU A 669 11.82 -4.92 -13.45
CA LEU A 669 11.87 -6.24 -12.77
C LEU A 669 12.80 -7.23 -13.49
N ARG A 670 13.40 -6.83 -14.63
CA ARG A 670 14.37 -7.63 -15.36
C ARG A 670 15.76 -7.10 -15.02
N GLY A 671 16.50 -7.82 -14.20
CA GLY A 671 17.97 -7.72 -14.25
C GLY A 671 18.44 -7.90 -15.71
N MET A 672 19.54 -7.23 -16.09
CA MET A 672 20.06 -7.13 -17.48
C MET A 672 19.82 -8.38 -18.34
N SER A 673 19.36 -8.18 -19.59
CA SER A 673 19.16 -9.23 -20.59
C SER A 673 20.42 -10.09 -20.79
N GLU A 674 20.26 -11.42 -20.88
CA GLU A 674 21.35 -12.39 -21.05
C GLU A 674 22.24 -12.10 -22.28
N LYS A 675 21.67 -11.53 -23.35
CA LYS A 675 22.44 -11.08 -24.54
C LYS A 675 23.44 -9.96 -24.21
N ALA A 676 23.22 -9.21 -23.15
CA ALA A 676 24.13 -8.18 -22.65
C ALA A 676 25.13 -8.71 -21.61
N ARG A 677 24.76 -9.74 -20.81
CA ARG A 677 25.69 -10.39 -19.83
C ARG A 677 26.75 -11.24 -20.50
N GLY A 678 26.42 -11.92 -21.60
CA GLY A 678 27.36 -12.78 -22.34
C GLY A 678 28.47 -12.03 -23.10
N LYS A 679 28.47 -10.69 -23.07
CA LYS A 679 29.47 -9.85 -23.75
C LYS A 679 30.43 -9.14 -22.78
N MET A 680 30.36 -9.40 -21.47
CA MET A 680 31.26 -8.81 -20.50
C MET A 680 32.56 -9.63 -20.37
N PRO A 681 33.74 -8.98 -20.36
CA PRO A 681 34.99 -9.64 -19.99
C PRO A 681 34.93 -10.16 -18.56
N ALA A 682 35.42 -11.38 -18.32
CA ALA A 682 35.45 -11.99 -17.00
C ALA A 682 36.40 -11.19 -16.07
N GLY A 683 35.90 -10.72 -14.93
CA GLY A 683 36.73 -10.17 -13.84
C GLY A 683 36.53 -8.69 -13.49
N MET A 684 35.59 -7.95 -14.10
CA MET A 684 35.28 -6.59 -13.63
C MET A 684 34.34 -6.60 -12.41
N PRO A 685 34.57 -5.74 -11.40
CA PRO A 685 33.62 -5.53 -10.33
C PRO A 685 32.29 -5.03 -10.91
N THR A 686 31.19 -5.59 -10.43
CA THR A 686 29.83 -5.16 -10.74
C THR A 686 29.66 -3.67 -10.45
N PHE A 687 29.46 -2.88 -11.51
CA PHE A 687 29.03 -1.47 -11.57
C PHE A 687 29.07 -0.63 -10.29
N SER A 688 29.84 0.46 -10.36
CA SER A 688 29.73 1.61 -9.46
C SER A 688 28.30 2.16 -9.47
N ARG A 689 27.71 2.24 -8.28
CA ARG A 689 26.41 2.84 -8.01
C ARG A 689 26.37 4.30 -8.46
N HIS A 690 25.75 4.60 -9.59
CA HIS A 690 25.06 5.89 -9.73
C HIS A 690 23.66 5.66 -9.17
N ASN A 691 23.49 5.93 -7.87
CA ASN A 691 22.18 5.84 -7.22
C ASN A 691 21.27 6.91 -7.83
N SER A 692 20.16 6.51 -8.45
CA SER A 692 19.01 7.39 -8.58
C SER A 692 18.48 7.65 -7.17
N THR A 693 18.54 8.90 -6.71
CA THR A 693 18.00 9.36 -5.41
C THR A 693 16.46 9.29 -5.32
N THR A 694 15.81 8.71 -6.34
CA THR A 694 14.35 8.61 -6.52
C THR A 694 13.74 7.35 -5.93
N SER A 695 14.53 6.33 -5.60
CA SER A 695 14.06 5.16 -4.86
C SER A 695 13.83 5.51 -3.39
N LEU A 696 13.14 4.66 -2.61
CA LEU A 696 13.12 4.76 -1.15
C LEU A 696 14.58 4.73 -0.69
N SER A 697 15.20 5.90 -0.55
CA SER A 697 16.57 6.00 -0.10
C SER A 697 16.65 5.21 1.19
N SER A 698 17.58 4.26 1.22
CA SER A 698 18.03 3.63 2.44
C SER A 698 18.67 4.73 3.28
N TYR A 699 17.84 5.56 3.93
CA TYR A 699 18.22 6.19 5.16
C TYR A 699 18.35 5.04 6.15
N ALA A 700 19.45 4.29 6.03
CA ALA A 700 20.07 3.69 7.18
C ALA A 700 20.05 4.81 8.22
N ALA A 701 19.35 4.56 9.32
CA ALA A 701 19.47 5.39 10.48
C ALA A 701 20.98 5.51 10.73
N PHE A 702 21.57 6.66 10.42
CA PHE A 702 22.80 7.07 11.07
C PHE A 702 22.41 7.25 12.53
N SER A 703 22.40 6.15 13.27
CA SER A 703 22.67 6.17 14.69
C SER A 703 24.17 6.43 14.82
N SER A 704 24.57 7.65 14.51
CA SER A 704 25.75 8.27 15.07
C SER A 704 25.24 9.55 15.70
N SER A 705 25.35 9.61 17.01
CA SER A 705 25.14 10.75 17.89
C SER A 705 26.15 11.88 17.61
N GLY A 706 26.21 12.35 16.36
CA GLY A 706 27.02 13.48 15.91
C GLY A 706 26.11 14.45 15.16
N VAL A 707 26.03 15.68 15.66
CA VAL A 707 25.44 16.79 14.92
C VAL A 707 26.33 17.02 13.70
N PHE A 708 25.79 16.87 12.48
CA PHE A 708 26.54 17.13 11.25
C PHE A 708 26.91 18.62 11.18
N GLU A 709 28.21 18.92 11.19
CA GLU A 709 28.72 20.26 10.92
C GLU A 709 29.24 20.33 9.47
N PRO A 710 28.68 21.22 8.63
CA PRO A 710 29.16 21.41 7.27
C PRO A 710 30.64 21.81 7.27
N THR A 711 31.48 21.12 6.48
CA THR A 711 32.91 21.46 6.31
C THR A 711 33.16 22.09 4.93
N PRO A 712 34.24 22.85 4.74
CA PRO A 712 34.61 23.38 3.42
C PRO A 712 34.84 22.25 2.40
N GLN A 713 35.52 21.18 2.82
CA GLN A 713 35.76 19.98 2.00
C GLN A 713 34.45 19.33 1.55
N TRP A 714 33.42 19.31 2.39
CA TRP A 714 32.10 18.81 2.01
C TRP A 714 31.39 19.71 0.99
N ILE A 715 31.57 21.03 1.04
CA ILE A 715 31.03 21.94 0.02
C ILE A 715 31.72 21.69 -1.33
N GLU A 716 33.03 21.47 -1.31
CA GLU A 716 33.83 21.18 -2.51
C GLU A 716 33.40 19.89 -3.22
N THR A 717 32.73 18.94 -2.55
CA THR A 717 32.28 17.70 -3.22
C THR A 717 31.06 17.90 -4.11
N TRP A 718 30.25 18.93 -3.91
CA TRP A 718 28.97 19.11 -4.64
C TRP A 718 28.83 20.48 -5.32
N LEU A 719 29.48 21.53 -4.80
CA LEU A 719 29.38 22.87 -5.38
C LEU A 719 29.88 22.94 -6.83
N PRO A 720 31.01 22.30 -7.20
CA PRO A 720 31.48 22.27 -8.60
C PRO A 720 30.54 21.51 -9.54
N GLU A 721 29.77 20.55 -9.02
CA GLU A 721 28.84 19.71 -9.78
C GLU A 721 27.51 20.40 -10.09
N LEU A 722 27.26 21.59 -9.52
CA LEU A 722 26.03 22.33 -9.79
C LEU A 722 25.97 22.80 -11.26
N PRO A 723 24.87 22.54 -11.98
CA PRO A 723 24.77 22.89 -13.39
C PRO A 723 24.38 24.37 -13.57
N LEU A 724 25.27 25.30 -13.19
CA LEU A 724 25.01 26.74 -13.22
C LEU A 724 25.32 27.40 -14.57
N HIS A 725 26.10 26.74 -15.43
CA HIS A 725 26.61 27.33 -16.66
C HIS A 725 25.50 27.87 -17.57
N THR A 726 24.49 27.05 -17.90
CA THR A 726 23.36 27.42 -18.77
C THR A 726 22.63 28.67 -18.26
N ILE A 727 22.25 28.71 -16.98
CA ILE A 727 21.54 29.85 -16.38
C ILE A 727 22.39 31.11 -16.35
N LEU A 728 23.69 31.01 -16.04
CA LEU A 728 24.58 32.17 -15.98
C LEU A 728 24.86 32.75 -17.37
N THR A 729 25.06 31.89 -18.37
CA THR A 729 25.22 32.28 -19.78
C THR A 729 23.96 32.97 -20.30
N LEU A 730 22.77 32.46 -19.92
CA LEU A 730 21.49 33.09 -20.22
C LEU A 730 21.38 34.49 -19.61
N ILE A 731 21.73 34.62 -18.32
CA ILE A 731 21.69 35.89 -17.59
C ILE A 731 22.57 36.92 -18.28
N ASP A 732 23.84 36.60 -18.55
CA ASP A 732 24.82 37.54 -19.14
C ASP A 732 24.35 38.09 -20.50
N GLN A 733 23.88 37.21 -21.38
CA GLN A 733 23.46 37.61 -22.72
C GLN A 733 22.17 38.43 -22.70
N ILE A 734 21.16 38.02 -21.94
CA ILE A 734 19.87 38.73 -21.96
C ILE A 734 19.91 40.02 -21.13
N ASP A 735 20.65 40.07 -20.03
CA ASP A 735 20.79 41.28 -19.20
C ASP A 735 21.41 42.43 -20.01
N SER A 736 22.35 42.12 -20.91
CA SER A 736 22.94 43.08 -21.85
C SER A 736 21.91 43.64 -22.86
N LEU A 737 20.93 42.84 -23.27
CA LEU A 737 19.90 43.20 -24.25
C LEU A 737 18.75 44.02 -23.65
N ILE A 738 18.44 43.83 -22.37
CA ILE A 738 17.29 44.45 -21.69
C ILE A 738 17.67 45.75 -20.96
N SER A 739 18.97 46.01 -20.76
CA SER A 739 19.48 47.12 -19.94
C SER A 739 18.86 48.49 -20.28
N ASN A 740 17.79 48.82 -19.55
CA ASN A 740 17.22 50.16 -19.42
C ASN A 740 16.98 50.41 -17.92
N PRO A 741 17.85 51.18 -17.24
CA PRO A 741 17.97 51.19 -15.78
C PRO A 741 16.83 51.89 -15.01
N ASN A 742 15.76 52.36 -15.67
CA ASN A 742 14.88 53.38 -15.09
C ASN A 742 13.46 52.96 -14.70
N ASN A 743 13.09 51.67 -14.67
CA ASN A 743 11.84 51.26 -14.00
C ASN A 743 11.78 49.75 -13.69
N PRO A 744 12.06 49.32 -12.45
CA PRO A 744 11.78 47.96 -12.02
C PRO A 744 10.28 47.81 -11.71
N SER A 745 9.42 47.73 -12.72
CA SER A 745 8.04 47.31 -12.50
C SER A 745 7.98 45.80 -12.21
N ASP A 746 7.17 45.39 -11.24
CA ASP A 746 7.00 43.98 -10.87
C ASP A 746 6.54 43.10 -12.04
N THR A 747 5.80 43.70 -12.98
CA THR A 747 5.34 43.09 -14.22
C THR A 747 6.26 43.44 -15.39
N PRO A 748 6.69 42.45 -16.20
CA PRO A 748 7.46 42.72 -17.41
C PRO A 748 6.61 43.45 -18.44
N SER A 749 7.17 44.49 -19.07
CA SER A 749 6.53 45.13 -20.22
C SER A 749 6.48 44.17 -21.41
N ASN A 750 5.43 44.23 -22.24
CA ASN A 750 5.29 43.37 -23.44
C ASN A 750 6.50 43.45 -24.38
N ASN A 751 7.17 44.60 -24.43
CA ASN A 751 8.39 44.78 -25.22
C ASN A 751 9.57 43.95 -24.68
N ILE A 752 9.71 43.84 -23.36
CA ILE A 752 10.75 43.03 -22.71
C ILE A 752 10.51 41.55 -23.03
N LEU A 753 9.27 41.08 -22.89
CA LEU A 753 8.92 39.68 -23.21
C LEU A 753 9.16 39.34 -24.69
N ARG A 754 8.83 40.26 -25.60
CA ARG A 754 9.13 40.09 -27.03
C ARG A 754 10.62 40.05 -27.33
N THR A 755 11.41 40.90 -26.65
CA THR A 755 12.87 40.91 -26.79
C THR A 755 13.46 39.57 -26.35
N ILE A 756 13.01 39.03 -25.21
CA ILE A 756 13.43 37.70 -24.72
C ILE A 756 13.05 36.61 -25.74
N GLN A 757 11.83 36.67 -26.28
CA GLN A 757 11.33 35.67 -27.22
C GLN A 757 12.11 35.65 -28.55
N GLN A 758 12.65 36.80 -28.97
CA GLN A 758 13.43 36.94 -30.21
C GLN A 758 14.94 36.86 -30.00
N ALA A 759 15.42 36.79 -28.75
CA ALA A 759 16.84 36.73 -28.45
C ALA A 759 17.44 35.41 -28.95
N GLU A 760 18.49 35.48 -29.76
CA GLU A 760 19.32 34.33 -30.12
C GLU A 760 20.45 34.19 -29.12
N ILE A 761 20.40 33.12 -28.32
CA ILE A 761 21.35 32.90 -27.23
C ILE A 761 22.41 31.92 -27.71
N ARG A 762 23.67 32.37 -27.74
CA ARG A 762 24.80 31.57 -28.23
C ARG A 762 25.46 30.82 -27.08
N GLY A 763 25.98 29.62 -27.32
CA GLY A 763 26.71 28.85 -26.29
C GLY A 763 25.83 28.13 -25.26
N ILE A 764 24.52 28.06 -25.47
CA ILE A 764 23.64 27.10 -24.78
C ILE A 764 23.47 25.90 -25.72
N GLU A 765 24.10 24.79 -25.39
CA GLU A 765 23.92 23.53 -26.12
C GLU A 765 22.71 22.78 -25.57
N THR A 766 21.87 22.24 -26.45
CA THR A 766 20.74 21.41 -26.03
C THR A 766 21.26 20.08 -25.51
N THR A 767 21.15 19.85 -24.22
CA THR A 767 21.49 18.54 -23.66
C THR A 767 20.42 17.50 -23.96
N ALA A 768 20.77 16.22 -23.79
CA ALA A 768 19.80 15.14 -23.90
C ALA A 768 18.82 15.19 -22.71
N ILE A 769 17.53 15.07 -22.99
CA ILE A 769 16.48 15.08 -21.96
C ILE A 769 16.71 13.93 -20.99
N ARG A 770 16.98 14.26 -19.72
CA ARG A 770 17.15 13.31 -18.63
C ARG A 770 15.80 12.89 -18.07
N ILE A 771 15.50 11.60 -18.07
CA ILE A 771 14.26 11.05 -17.55
C ILE A 771 14.54 10.28 -16.25
N HIS A 772 13.90 10.71 -15.18
CA HIS A 772 13.96 10.15 -13.84
C HIS A 772 12.75 9.25 -13.58
N SER A 773 12.91 7.95 -13.77
CA SER A 773 11.88 6.96 -13.43
C SER A 773 11.94 6.54 -11.96
N PHE A 774 10.82 6.05 -11.43
CA PHE A 774 10.80 5.31 -10.18
C PHE A 774 11.55 3.98 -10.35
N GLU A 775 12.32 3.57 -9.35
CA GLU A 775 13.07 2.31 -9.36
C GLU A 775 12.49 1.32 -8.33
N TRP A 776 12.17 0.12 -8.80
CA TRP A 776 11.72 -0.98 -7.94
C TRP A 776 12.92 -1.63 -7.26
N THR A 777 12.87 -1.71 -5.93
CA THR A 777 13.87 -2.35 -5.07
C THR A 777 13.12 -3.28 -4.11
N PRO A 778 13.79 -4.26 -3.48
CA PRO A 778 13.17 -5.06 -2.42
C PRO A 778 12.56 -4.19 -1.29
N LEU A 779 13.19 -3.06 -0.95
CA LEU A 779 12.67 -2.11 0.04
C LEU A 779 11.37 -1.44 -0.42
N SER A 780 11.31 -0.98 -1.68
CA SER A 780 10.09 -0.34 -2.20
C SER A 780 8.97 -1.35 -2.47
N LEU A 781 9.29 -2.58 -2.85
CA LEU A 781 8.32 -3.68 -2.91
C LEU A 781 7.77 -4.01 -1.52
N GLY A 782 8.64 -4.17 -0.53
CA GLY A 782 8.25 -4.43 0.86
C GLY A 782 7.36 -3.34 1.43
N TRP A 783 7.70 -2.07 1.19
CA TRP A 783 6.85 -0.92 1.55
C TRP A 783 5.47 -1.01 0.88
N TYR A 784 5.42 -1.35 -0.40
CA TYR A 784 4.20 -1.36 -1.17
C TYR A 784 3.26 -2.51 -0.78
N GLU A 785 3.81 -3.70 -0.54
CA GLU A 785 3.07 -4.83 0.02
C GLU A 785 2.58 -4.54 1.44
N SER A 786 3.41 -3.88 2.27
CA SER A 786 3.01 -3.42 3.61
C SER A 786 1.82 -2.46 3.54
N LEU A 787 1.80 -1.57 2.55
CA LEU A 787 0.71 -0.63 2.33
C LEU A 787 -0.59 -1.33 1.95
N LEU A 788 -0.55 -2.30 1.03
CA LEU A 788 -1.71 -3.11 0.67
C LEU A 788 -2.29 -3.79 1.91
N TRP A 789 -1.47 -4.53 2.64
CA TRP A 789 -1.93 -5.34 3.77
C TRP A 789 -2.38 -4.48 4.96
N ALA A 790 -1.81 -3.29 5.15
CA ALA A 790 -2.31 -2.33 6.12
C ALA A 790 -3.71 -1.79 5.76
N PHE A 791 -4.01 -1.57 4.47
CA PHE A 791 -5.36 -1.20 4.03
C PHE A 791 -6.34 -2.35 4.26
N VAL A 792 -5.97 -3.57 3.89
CA VAL A 792 -6.76 -4.78 4.15
C VAL A 792 -7.07 -4.90 5.64
N PHE A 793 -6.05 -4.81 6.50
CA PHE A 793 -6.21 -4.90 7.95
C PHE A 793 -7.11 -3.78 8.51
N THR A 794 -6.88 -2.53 8.11
CA THR A 794 -7.66 -1.38 8.58
C THR A 794 -9.13 -1.48 8.13
N SER A 795 -9.39 -2.06 6.96
CA SER A 795 -10.75 -2.29 6.46
C SER A 795 -11.52 -3.28 7.33
N GLU A 796 -10.84 -4.33 7.85
CA GLU A 796 -11.40 -5.37 8.72
C GLU A 796 -11.56 -4.94 10.18
N MET A 797 -10.70 -4.04 10.67
CA MET A 797 -10.69 -3.57 12.05
C MET A 797 -12.02 -2.92 12.50
N GLN A 798 -12.80 -2.38 11.57
CA GLN A 798 -14.03 -1.68 11.88
C GLN A 798 -15.22 -2.66 12.03
N VAL A 799 -15.18 -3.50 13.09
CA VAL A 799 -16.20 -4.53 13.40
C VAL A 799 -17.62 -3.93 13.55
N ALA A 800 -17.74 -2.70 14.06
CA ALA A 800 -19.02 -1.95 14.09
C ALA A 800 -19.60 -1.66 12.70
N LYS A 801 -18.78 -1.81 11.66
CA LYS A 801 -19.16 -1.76 10.25
C LYS A 801 -19.14 -3.16 9.65
N GLY A 802 -19.50 -4.18 10.45
CA GLY A 802 -19.77 -5.62 10.21
C GLY A 802 -18.85 -6.37 9.26
N THR A 803 -17.57 -6.02 9.26
CA THR A 803 -16.50 -7.00 9.05
C THR A 803 -16.37 -7.84 10.33
N ILE A 804 -15.81 -9.04 10.23
CA ILE A 804 -15.67 -9.96 11.37
C ILE A 804 -14.30 -9.86 12.04
N GLY A 805 -13.39 -9.06 11.48
CA GLY A 805 -12.11 -8.77 12.11
C GLY A 805 -11.18 -9.98 12.07
N VAL A 806 -10.98 -10.55 10.88
CA VAL A 806 -10.22 -11.82 10.69
C VAL A 806 -8.85 -11.80 11.38
N TRP A 807 -8.10 -10.71 11.19
CA TRP A 807 -6.74 -10.54 11.71
C TRP A 807 -6.67 -9.82 13.05
N ASN A 808 -7.82 -9.43 13.64
CA ASN A 808 -7.84 -8.63 14.86
C ASN A 808 -7.26 -9.43 16.03
N GLY A 809 -6.24 -8.87 16.68
CA GLY A 809 -5.59 -9.47 17.84
C GLY A 809 -4.55 -10.54 17.50
N THR A 810 -4.17 -10.68 16.23
CA THR A 810 -3.04 -11.53 15.80
C THR A 810 -1.70 -10.78 15.85
N ALA A 811 -0.58 -11.49 15.92
CA ALA A 811 0.76 -10.90 16.01
C ALA A 811 1.36 -10.52 14.64
N ILE A 812 0.85 -9.43 14.04
CA ILE A 812 1.32 -8.89 12.75
C ILE A 812 2.77 -8.40 12.85
N LYS A 813 3.59 -8.70 11.84
CA LYS A 813 5.01 -8.29 11.76
C LYS A 813 5.34 -7.36 10.60
N LEU A 814 4.48 -7.34 9.57
CA LEU A 814 4.72 -6.57 8.35
C LEU A 814 4.69 -5.05 8.60
N PHE A 815 3.80 -4.60 9.47
CA PHE A 815 3.65 -3.20 9.88
C PHE A 815 3.26 -3.13 11.36
N ARG A 816 3.42 -1.96 11.98
CA ARG A 816 3.08 -1.76 13.40
C ARG A 816 1.62 -1.37 13.54
N VAL A 817 0.90 -2.05 14.43
CA VAL A 817 -0.46 -1.64 14.83
C VAL A 817 -0.34 -0.78 16.08
N GLN A 818 -0.60 0.52 15.96
CA GLN A 818 -0.62 1.41 17.11
C GLN A 818 -2.05 1.53 17.66
N GLU A 819 -2.23 1.15 18.92
CA GLU A 819 -3.46 1.44 19.65
C GLU A 819 -3.45 2.92 20.02
N VAL A 820 -4.34 3.72 19.42
CA VAL A 820 -4.50 5.09 19.87
C VAL A 820 -5.25 5.00 21.19
N ALA A 821 -4.57 5.31 22.30
CA ALA A 821 -5.23 5.44 23.59
C ALA A 821 -6.44 6.38 23.43
N ALA A 822 -7.59 5.98 23.95
CA ALA A 822 -8.76 6.85 23.96
C ALA A 822 -8.35 8.18 24.57
N HIS A 823 -8.43 9.27 23.80
CA HIS A 823 -8.13 10.59 24.32
C HIS A 823 -9.07 10.83 25.50
N GLY A 824 -8.51 11.04 26.69
CA GLY A 824 -9.27 11.46 27.85
C GLY A 824 -10.08 12.73 27.52
N PRO A 825 -11.22 12.96 28.19
CA PRO A 825 -12.12 14.04 27.83
C PRO A 825 -11.38 15.38 27.84
N THR A 826 -11.32 16.04 26.68
CA THR A 826 -10.85 17.42 26.58
C THR A 826 -12.07 18.34 26.75
N PHE A 827 -11.91 19.52 27.37
CA PHE A 827 -13.00 20.48 27.65
C PHE A 827 -13.78 20.95 26.40
N SER A 828 -13.34 20.61 25.19
CA SER A 828 -14.05 20.86 23.92
C SER A 828 -15.14 19.84 23.59
N SER A 829 -15.27 18.71 24.33
CA SER A 829 -16.33 17.71 24.12
C SER A 829 -16.96 17.22 25.44
N PRO A 830 -18.00 17.89 25.97
CA PRO A 830 -18.56 17.58 27.30
C PRO A 830 -19.31 16.24 27.39
N ARG A 831 -19.54 15.53 26.28
CA ARG A 831 -20.22 14.22 26.28
C ARG A 831 -19.37 13.07 26.84
N GLY A 832 -18.04 13.18 26.81
CA GLY A 832 -17.15 12.10 27.30
C GLY A 832 -17.09 11.96 28.83
N ALA A 833 -17.47 12.99 29.58
CA ALA A 833 -17.39 12.95 31.05
C ALA A 833 -18.46 12.03 31.68
N VAL A 834 -19.65 11.93 31.06
CA VAL A 834 -20.76 11.14 31.62
C VAL A 834 -20.55 9.64 31.36
N ASP A 835 -19.99 9.27 30.20
CA ASP A 835 -19.61 7.89 29.86
C ASP A 835 -18.38 7.39 30.64
N ALA A 836 -17.42 8.28 30.93
CA ALA A 836 -16.24 7.96 31.74
C ALA A 836 -16.58 7.72 33.22
N VAL A 837 -17.64 8.36 33.74
CA VAL A 837 -18.12 8.13 35.11
C VAL A 837 -18.97 6.86 35.19
N GLY A 838 -19.79 6.56 34.17
CA GLY A 838 -20.54 5.30 34.09
C GLY A 838 -19.63 4.06 34.03
N SER A 839 -18.53 4.13 33.28
CA SER A 839 -17.57 3.02 33.13
C SER A 839 -16.71 2.75 34.36
N ASN A 840 -16.40 3.77 35.17
CA ASN A 840 -15.67 3.60 36.45
C ASN A 840 -16.53 2.98 37.56
N ILE A 841 -17.85 3.16 37.53
CA ILE A 841 -18.76 2.55 38.51
C ILE A 841 -19.03 1.08 38.18
N VAL A 842 -19.16 0.75 36.89
CA VAL A 842 -19.36 -0.64 36.42
C VAL A 842 -18.11 -1.50 36.64
N SER A 843 -16.91 -0.95 36.45
CA SER A 843 -15.65 -1.65 36.72
C SER A 843 -15.38 -1.87 38.22
N ARG A 844 -15.84 -0.97 39.10
CA ARG A 844 -15.75 -1.15 40.56
C ARG A 844 -16.78 -2.13 41.13
N LEU A 845 -17.92 -2.34 40.47
CA LEU A 845 -18.91 -3.34 40.87
C LEU A 845 -18.59 -4.75 40.33
N GLY A 846 -17.91 -4.84 39.18
CA GLY A 846 -17.48 -6.13 38.60
C GLY A 846 -16.29 -6.81 39.31
N SER A 847 -15.63 -6.13 40.26
CA SER A 847 -14.46 -6.65 40.99
C SER A 847 -14.75 -7.18 42.40
N MET A 848 -16.01 -7.16 42.86
CA MET A 848 -16.39 -7.76 44.15
C MET A 848 -16.98 -9.17 43.95
N ASN A 849 -16.11 -10.18 43.92
CA ASN A 849 -16.48 -11.57 44.19
C ASN A 849 -16.32 -11.82 45.69
N LEU A 850 -17.40 -12.21 46.39
CA LEU A 850 -17.32 -12.83 47.71
C LEU A 850 -18.29 -14.02 47.80
N ARG A 851 -17.73 -15.14 48.23
CA ARG A 851 -18.27 -16.50 48.23
C ARG A 851 -18.66 -16.87 49.67
N GLY A 852 -19.94 -17.23 49.88
CA GLY A 852 -20.44 -18.22 50.86
C GLY A 852 -20.56 -17.84 52.35
N VAL A 853 -21.73 -18.08 52.97
CA VAL A 853 -22.07 -19.20 53.89
C VAL A 853 -23.48 -18.97 54.51
N ALA A 854 -24.14 -20.08 54.87
CA ALA A 854 -25.55 -20.29 55.25
C ALA A 854 -26.06 -19.61 56.55
N GLN A 855 -27.40 -19.51 56.69
CA GLN A 855 -28.25 -20.23 57.68
C GLN A 855 -29.49 -19.40 58.14
N GLY A 856 -30.69 -20.00 58.05
CA GLY A 856 -31.79 -19.84 59.03
C GLY A 856 -32.92 -18.81 58.79
N GLY A 857 -34.18 -19.29 58.85
CA GLY A 857 -35.25 -18.61 59.62
C GLY A 857 -36.43 -17.94 58.90
N THR A 858 -37.52 -18.70 58.71
CA THR A 858 -38.94 -18.41 59.09
C THR A 858 -39.65 -17.06 58.83
N THR A 859 -40.89 -17.19 58.30
CA THR A 859 -42.15 -16.40 58.57
C THR A 859 -42.18 -14.91 58.18
N SER A 860 -43.28 -14.24 57.80
CA SER A 860 -44.69 -14.51 57.44
C SER A 860 -45.33 -13.15 57.03
N THR A 861 -46.46 -13.20 56.32
CA THR A 861 -47.63 -12.27 56.41
C THR A 861 -47.58 -10.79 55.97
N GLN A 862 -48.39 -10.52 54.93
CA GLN A 862 -49.55 -9.60 54.87
C GLN A 862 -49.44 -8.05 54.97
N SER A 863 -50.14 -7.44 53.99
CA SER A 863 -51.23 -6.44 54.09
C SER A 863 -50.99 -4.93 53.95
N GLY A 864 -51.95 -4.30 53.24
CA GLY A 864 -52.46 -2.92 53.44
C GLY A 864 -51.85 -1.87 52.51
N SER A 865 -52.40 -1.53 51.34
CA SER A 865 -53.66 -0.83 51.02
C SER A 865 -53.69 0.69 51.28
N SER A 866 -54.01 1.43 50.20
CA SER A 866 -54.94 2.57 50.10
C SER A 866 -54.41 4.01 49.91
N GLY A 867 -54.99 4.66 48.89
CA GLY A 867 -55.14 6.11 48.68
C GLY A 867 -54.06 6.76 47.83
N GLY A 868 -54.25 7.25 46.59
CA GLY A 868 -55.46 7.64 45.86
C GLY A 868 -55.30 9.10 45.40
N GLY A 869 -55.08 9.36 44.10
CA GLY A 869 -55.18 10.71 43.53
C GLY A 869 -54.41 11.00 42.23
N GLY A 870 -55.04 10.71 41.08
CA GLY A 870 -55.07 11.64 39.93
C GLY A 870 -54.07 11.50 38.76
N GLY A 871 -54.59 11.13 37.59
CA GLY A 871 -54.14 11.66 36.28
C GLY A 871 -53.35 10.71 35.37
N GLY A 872 -54.05 9.93 34.54
CA GLY A 872 -53.43 9.10 33.51
C GLY A 872 -53.13 9.85 32.21
N ILE A 873 -52.10 9.39 31.48
CA ILE A 873 -52.04 9.24 30.01
C ILE A 873 -51.07 8.10 29.71
N VAL A 874 -51.51 7.21 28.82
CA VAL A 874 -50.93 5.92 28.42
C VAL A 874 -49.64 6.09 27.60
N ARG A 875 -48.58 5.34 27.94
CA ARG A 875 -47.56 4.88 26.98
C ARG A 875 -47.09 3.46 27.34
N THR A 876 -47.26 2.58 26.37
CA THR A 876 -46.87 1.16 26.34
C THR A 876 -45.37 0.96 26.50
N GLY A 877 -44.98 0.11 27.45
CA GLY A 877 -43.60 -0.35 27.62
C GLY A 877 -43.26 -1.52 26.71
N THR A 878 -42.02 -1.53 26.22
CA THR A 878 -41.32 -2.73 25.78
C THR A 878 -39.93 -2.72 26.42
N GLY A 879 -39.58 -3.84 27.07
CA GLY A 879 -38.40 -4.01 27.90
C GLY A 879 -37.09 -3.97 27.11
N GLY A 880 -36.11 -3.25 27.65
CA GLY A 880 -34.74 -3.27 27.18
C GLY A 880 -34.00 -4.49 27.74
N SER A 881 -33.49 -5.33 26.85
CA SER A 881 -32.44 -6.30 27.14
C SER A 881 -31.08 -5.60 26.96
N SER A 882 -30.30 -5.54 28.03
CA SER A 882 -28.95 -4.99 28.03
C SER A 882 -27.96 -5.99 27.39
N ARG A 883 -27.39 -5.63 26.25
CA ARG A 883 -26.18 -6.27 25.69
C ARG A 883 -24.95 -5.48 26.13
N ASN A 884 -23.96 -6.20 26.65
CA ASN A 884 -22.62 -5.68 26.95
C ASN A 884 -21.93 -5.18 25.68
N GLU A 885 -21.74 -3.88 25.54
CA GLU A 885 -20.79 -3.30 24.58
C GLU A 885 -19.43 -3.10 25.28
N SER A 886 -18.36 -3.58 24.64
CA SER A 886 -16.98 -3.30 25.04
C SER A 886 -16.51 -2.00 24.37
N PRO A 887 -15.77 -1.09 25.05
CA PRO A 887 -15.37 0.17 24.45
C PRO A 887 -14.15 -0.06 23.53
N LEU A 888 -14.35 0.08 22.21
CA LEU A 888 -13.26 0.04 21.23
C LEU A 888 -12.66 1.44 21.03
N GLY A 889 -11.45 1.65 21.55
CA GLY A 889 -10.57 2.74 21.09
C GLY A 889 -10.13 2.50 19.64
N GLY A 890 -9.99 3.56 18.84
CA GLY A 890 -9.53 3.45 17.45
C GLY A 890 -8.07 2.98 17.40
N ARG A 891 -7.77 1.87 16.73
CA ARG A 891 -6.39 1.49 16.39
C ARG A 891 -6.08 1.90 14.95
N SER A 892 -4.84 2.27 14.68
CA SER A 892 -4.34 2.66 13.35
C SER A 892 -3.12 1.81 13.00
N ALA A 893 -3.01 1.38 11.74
CA ALA A 893 -1.80 0.77 11.22
C ALA A 893 -0.79 1.87 10.85
N ILE A 894 0.47 1.72 11.25
CA ILE A 894 1.58 2.60 10.91
C ILE A 894 2.59 1.77 10.13
N ILE A 895 2.86 2.21 8.90
CA ILE A 895 3.80 1.61 7.95
C ILE A 895 5.11 2.38 7.97
#